data_AF-A0AAD7Z305-F1
#
_entry.id   AF-A0AAD7Z305-F1
#
_cell.length_a   1.000
_cell.length_b   1.000
_cell.length_c   1.000
_cell.angle_alpha   90.00
_cell.angle_beta   90.00
_cell.angle_gamma   90.00
#
_symmetry.space_group_name_H-M   'P 1'
#
loop_
_entity.id
_entity.type
_entity.pdbx_description
1 polymer ?
#
loop_
_entity_poly.entity_id
_entity_poly.type
_entity_poly.pdbx_seq_one_letter_code
_entity_poly.pdbx_strand_id
1 'polypeptide(L)'
;MCPLHVWPQHCAPPRPRPPRRRPSSHRRRTSGNVTVLCTPCVHCTCGRSTVRLPARAPRAAARAHTGGAQAVTIKEALWPQLNGTEHNALINFFALLKSVDEKAPFGALTSAEHIKLLKKAKAASPELDYKLLLEQPSAEQLTTHLLGIIRPENVGMLSKFLRTLPPAFKLPVPVNTIYTKWLTKYFFSVPSNATNKKWMQQYRQCASYFNKLSKHELVQFVADTCFTDMAIQRVPAGTRNLMIMQAVDYCQQEQENDFKFNKNEQSWAQVGQELTRWARFLENFQSGTIQSLIQNSSVRRDTIWPEIEKSHGDTEILVSCISRLIMSSDIKLATLTTLLQCLHVDAGVPVVLQHILENHLNTASDMETLVTRLTSYNKEGIKFPEDLLEKVMLKASEFALPPHKQIGLLSLSQKARVHDSDDLMKIAQFTVELFRTEWPDCDYAKELTDEKLLSEEGRREAFSCFVELSDTWPRKKALVDVLACWPPTRKSDSKSLHAEYLSCLLNCPTDQKENLVLIKLLLRRPVLAEEEVKWLADNVVAESVLNAIWVLLLSKCEHSKNDILNLVLQHKENLQKQEIDEELIKELLDNNMFVKLVASPLYTCVINYIITKEAVGEEAVANEYTVEWATTELLKANFFAEAGHLQLMSMGVPAALRGFSQSVGYCKNMLSN
;
A
#
# COMPACT_ATOMS: atom_id res chain seq x y z
N MET A 1 -26.84 16.54 38.29
CA MET A 1 -26.92 18.02 38.38
C MET A 1 -26.09 18.60 37.23
N CYS A 2 -26.72 19.51 36.48
CA CYS A 2 -26.37 20.15 35.18
C CYS A 2 -24.95 20.76 35.05
N PRO A 3 -24.50 21.27 33.85
CA PRO A 3 -25.25 21.42 32.58
C PRO A 3 -24.52 21.04 31.26
N LEU A 4 -25.37 20.87 30.25
CA LEU A 4 -25.14 21.02 28.81
C LEU A 4 -24.82 22.48 28.41
N HIS A 5 -23.91 22.68 27.45
CA HIS A 5 -23.84 23.86 26.57
C HIS A 5 -23.37 23.40 25.17
N VAL A 6 -24.26 23.31 24.18
CA VAL A 6 -24.63 24.34 23.18
C VAL A 6 -23.48 24.69 22.23
N TRP A 7 -23.57 24.15 21.01
CA TRP A 7 -22.90 24.61 19.79
C TRP A 7 -23.54 25.89 19.24
N PRO A 8 -22.79 26.76 18.55
CA PRO A 8 -23.34 27.60 17.50
C PRO A 8 -22.84 27.16 16.11
N GLN A 9 -23.79 27.05 15.19
CA GLN A 9 -23.61 26.88 13.76
C GLN A 9 -23.20 28.20 13.06
N HIS A 10 -22.64 28.03 11.86
CA HIS A 10 -22.58 28.95 10.72
C HIS A 10 -21.51 30.05 10.68
N CYS A 11 -20.42 29.75 9.96
CA CYS A 11 -19.75 30.70 9.09
C CYS A 11 -19.60 30.09 7.68
N ALA A 12 -20.17 30.77 6.70
CA ALA A 12 -20.19 30.37 5.29
C ALA A 12 -18.79 30.46 4.64
N PRO A 13 -18.49 29.64 3.62
CA PRO A 13 -17.22 29.69 2.90
C PRO A 13 -17.14 30.91 1.95
N PRO A 14 -15.98 31.55 1.78
CA PRO A 14 -15.84 32.66 0.86
C PRO A 14 -15.84 32.18 -0.60
N ARG A 15 -16.62 32.86 -1.45
CA ARG A 15 -16.68 32.65 -2.90
C ARG A 15 -15.35 32.98 -3.59
N PRO A 16 -15.00 32.30 -4.70
CA PRO A 16 -13.74 32.50 -5.40
C PRO A 16 -13.71 33.82 -6.17
N ARG A 17 -12.59 34.55 -6.07
CA ARG A 17 -12.32 35.75 -6.88
C ARG A 17 -11.86 35.36 -8.30
N PRO A 18 -12.27 36.09 -9.35
CA PRO A 18 -11.92 35.79 -10.74
C PRO A 18 -10.47 36.20 -11.09
N PRO A 19 -9.90 35.64 -12.19
CA PRO A 19 -8.50 35.84 -12.53
C PRO A 19 -8.23 37.23 -13.09
N ARG A 20 -7.20 37.90 -12.56
CA ARG A 20 -6.73 39.19 -13.09
C ARG A 20 -5.88 38.97 -14.36
N ARG A 21 -6.29 39.70 -15.39
CA ARG A 21 -5.73 39.79 -16.74
C ARG A 21 -4.26 40.24 -16.73
N ARG A 22 -3.46 39.61 -17.61
CA ARG A 22 -2.20 40.16 -18.14
C ARG A 22 -2.46 41.49 -18.87
N PRO A 23 -1.49 42.41 -18.91
CA PRO A 23 -1.32 43.29 -20.04
C PRO A 23 -0.01 43.00 -20.76
N SER A 24 -0.13 42.46 -21.97
CA SER A 24 0.81 42.68 -23.06
C SER A 24 0.51 44.03 -23.72
N SER A 25 1.50 44.88 -23.95
CA SER A 25 1.52 45.70 -25.17
C SER A 25 2.93 46.21 -25.51
N HIS A 26 3.30 45.91 -26.77
CA HIS A 26 4.29 46.59 -27.59
C HIS A 26 3.95 48.07 -27.82
N ARG A 27 4.98 48.92 -28.03
CA ARG A 27 5.35 49.53 -29.34
C ARG A 27 6.43 50.62 -29.15
N ARG A 28 7.55 50.53 -29.90
CA ARG A 28 8.00 51.40 -31.05
C ARG A 28 8.37 52.83 -30.62
N ARG A 29 9.37 53.53 -31.16
CA ARG A 29 10.27 53.52 -32.35
C ARG A 29 11.35 54.59 -31.99
N THR A 30 12.59 54.57 -32.47
CA THR A 30 13.07 55.19 -33.74
C THR A 30 14.59 54.96 -33.81
N SER A 31 15.11 54.27 -34.84
CA SER A 31 15.88 54.83 -35.99
C SER A 31 17.04 55.76 -35.59
N GLY A 32 18.27 55.60 -36.06
CA GLY A 32 18.86 54.69 -37.02
C GLY A 32 20.26 55.20 -37.41
N ASN A 33 21.04 54.31 -38.05
CA ASN A 33 22.11 54.58 -39.03
C ASN A 33 23.31 55.48 -38.63
N VAL A 34 24.52 55.37 -39.16
CA VAL A 34 25.24 54.47 -40.08
C VAL A 34 26.72 54.88 -39.91
N THR A 35 27.58 53.90 -39.74
CA THR A 35 28.85 53.65 -40.47
C THR A 35 29.75 54.82 -40.91
N VAL A 36 31.07 54.73 -40.64
CA VAL A 36 32.19 54.54 -41.61
C VAL A 36 33.53 55.05 -41.04
N LEU A 37 34.55 54.18 -41.17
CA LEU A 37 35.98 54.44 -41.01
C LEU A 37 36.55 55.32 -42.14
N CYS A 38 37.55 56.16 -41.85
CA CYS A 38 38.91 56.08 -42.43
C CYS A 38 39.79 57.32 -42.09
N THR A 39 41.06 57.00 -41.83
CA THR A 39 42.35 57.72 -41.71
C THR A 39 42.71 58.72 -42.85
N PRO A 40 43.94 59.27 -42.97
CA PRO A 40 44.90 59.96 -42.06
C PRO A 40 45.55 61.24 -42.70
N CYS A 41 46.43 61.98 -41.99
CA CYS A 41 47.60 62.78 -42.48
C CYS A 41 48.17 63.59 -41.28
N VAL A 42 49.45 63.59 -40.86
CA VAL A 42 50.80 63.86 -41.44
C VAL A 42 51.20 65.36 -41.48
N HIS A 43 52.36 65.64 -40.83
CA HIS A 43 53.29 66.81 -40.87
C HIS A 43 52.93 68.08 -40.06
N CYS A 44 53.85 68.84 -39.41
CA CYS A 44 55.31 68.92 -39.42
C CYS A 44 55.90 69.74 -38.22
N THR A 45 57.12 69.39 -37.75
CA THR A 45 58.27 70.22 -37.23
C THR A 45 58.08 71.21 -36.05
N CYS A 46 59.00 71.47 -35.10
CA CYS A 46 60.47 71.62 -35.17
C CYS A 46 61.12 71.76 -33.75
N GLY A 47 62.39 71.33 -33.59
CA GLY A 47 63.45 71.84 -32.66
C GLY A 47 63.26 71.69 -31.13
N ARG A 48 64.21 71.29 -30.28
CA ARG A 48 65.68 71.48 -30.25
C ARG A 48 66.34 70.46 -29.31
N SER A 49 67.59 70.19 -29.62
CA SER A 49 68.51 69.21 -29.03
C SER A 49 69.14 69.65 -27.70
N THR A 50 69.34 68.71 -26.78
CA THR A 50 70.52 68.68 -25.87
C THR A 50 70.89 67.23 -25.54
N VAL A 51 72.14 66.88 -25.83
CA VAL A 51 72.79 65.58 -25.56
C VAL A 51 73.50 65.64 -24.20
N ARG A 52 73.39 64.58 -23.38
CA ARG A 52 74.47 64.10 -22.49
C ARG A 52 74.22 62.69 -21.91
N LEU A 53 74.96 61.72 -22.48
CA LEU A 53 75.64 60.53 -21.95
C LEU A 53 74.89 59.41 -21.16
N PRO A 54 75.33 58.13 -21.30
CA PRO A 54 74.53 56.96 -20.95
C PRO A 54 74.84 56.41 -19.55
N ALA A 55 73.80 56.03 -18.80
CA ALA A 55 73.94 55.30 -17.55
C ALA A 55 73.42 53.85 -17.71
N ARG A 56 74.35 52.91 -17.56
CA ARG A 56 74.20 51.48 -17.20
C ARG A 56 72.76 50.95 -17.03
N ALA A 57 72.41 49.98 -17.87
CA ALA A 57 71.32 49.04 -17.60
C ALA A 57 71.56 48.27 -16.28
N PRO A 58 70.59 48.17 -15.36
CA PRO A 58 70.68 47.26 -14.24
C PRO A 58 70.24 45.85 -14.66
N ARG A 59 71.09 44.87 -14.32
CA ARG A 59 70.87 43.42 -14.34
C ARG A 59 69.70 43.00 -13.42
N ALA A 60 68.47 43.39 -13.74
CA ALA A 60 67.27 42.98 -12.98
C ALA A 60 66.50 41.84 -13.68
N ALA A 61 66.67 41.63 -14.99
CA ALA A 61 65.88 40.67 -15.75
C ALA A 61 66.33 39.20 -15.61
N ALA A 62 67.55 38.92 -15.14
CA ALA A 62 68.08 37.55 -15.08
C ALA A 62 67.66 36.74 -13.84
N ARG A 63 67.16 37.38 -12.77
CA ARG A 63 66.72 36.67 -11.54
C ARG A 63 65.28 36.15 -11.60
N ALA A 64 64.42 36.74 -12.44
CA ALA A 64 63.02 36.35 -12.54
C ALA A 64 62.82 35.01 -13.27
N HIS A 65 63.71 34.65 -14.20
CA HIS A 65 63.59 33.40 -14.97
C HIS A 65 64.18 32.17 -14.28
N THR A 66 65.06 32.32 -13.27
CA THR A 66 65.63 31.19 -12.51
C THR A 66 64.73 30.71 -11.37
N GLY A 67 63.92 31.60 -10.77
CA GLY A 67 63.04 31.25 -9.65
C GLY A 67 61.92 30.28 -10.04
N GLY A 68 61.32 30.45 -11.22
CA GLY A 68 60.24 29.57 -11.70
C GLY A 68 60.69 28.13 -11.95
N ALA A 69 61.87 27.92 -12.55
CA ALA A 69 62.41 26.57 -12.79
C ALA A 69 62.77 25.84 -11.49
N GLN A 70 63.35 26.55 -10.52
CA GLN A 70 63.70 26.00 -9.20
C GLN A 70 62.46 25.63 -8.39
N ALA A 71 61.39 26.44 -8.44
CA ALA A 71 60.13 26.15 -7.76
C ALA A 71 59.45 24.88 -8.29
N VAL A 72 59.54 24.61 -9.61
CA VAL A 72 59.02 23.38 -10.24
C VAL A 72 59.79 22.15 -9.75
N THR A 73 61.13 22.18 -9.75
CA THR A 73 61.94 21.06 -9.26
C THR A 73 61.70 20.76 -7.77
N ILE A 74 61.58 21.80 -6.94
CA ILE A 74 61.25 21.64 -5.50
C ILE A 74 59.88 20.99 -5.33
N LYS A 75 58.89 21.40 -6.14
CA LYS A 75 57.55 20.83 -6.13
C LYS A 75 57.56 19.35 -6.49
N GLU A 76 58.19 18.97 -7.60
CA GLU A 76 58.20 17.57 -8.08
C GLU A 76 58.96 16.64 -7.13
N ALA A 77 60.05 17.11 -6.52
CA ALA A 77 60.86 16.29 -5.63
C ALA A 77 60.26 16.12 -4.22
N LEU A 78 59.75 17.22 -3.62
CA LEU A 78 59.34 17.21 -2.21
C LEU A 78 57.84 16.95 -2.02
N TRP A 79 56.98 17.39 -2.94
CA TRP A 79 55.53 17.24 -2.75
C TRP A 79 55.12 15.77 -2.57
N PRO A 80 55.56 14.78 -3.37
CA PRO A 80 55.14 13.38 -3.20
C PRO A 80 55.53 12.76 -1.86
N GLN A 81 56.58 13.26 -1.20
CA GLN A 81 57.12 12.70 0.04
C GLN A 81 56.40 13.17 1.31
N LEU A 82 55.63 14.26 1.22
CA LEU A 82 54.94 14.86 2.37
C LEU A 82 53.61 14.14 2.66
N ASN A 83 53.28 13.92 3.92
CA ASN A 83 51.95 13.45 4.29
C ASN A 83 50.98 14.63 4.41
N GLY A 84 49.71 14.43 4.04
CA GLY A 84 48.67 15.46 4.07
C GLY A 84 48.25 15.91 5.46
N THR A 85 48.51 15.10 6.47
CA THR A 85 48.27 15.40 7.90
C THR A 85 49.45 16.13 8.57
N GLU A 86 50.64 16.15 7.94
CA GLU A 86 51.83 16.80 8.49
C GLU A 86 51.82 18.31 8.23
N HIS A 87 50.88 19.03 8.84
CA HIS A 87 50.68 20.46 8.55
C HIS A 87 51.92 21.33 8.75
N ASN A 88 52.79 21.02 9.72
CA ASN A 88 54.04 21.76 9.92
C ASN A 88 55.01 21.56 8.74
N ALA A 89 55.12 20.33 8.22
CA ALA A 89 55.96 20.02 7.07
C ALA A 89 55.42 20.68 5.80
N LEU A 90 54.09 20.65 5.61
CA LEU A 90 53.42 21.35 4.52
C LEU A 90 53.60 22.88 4.61
N ILE A 91 53.51 23.47 5.81
CA ILE A 91 53.77 24.90 6.03
C ILE A 91 55.21 25.26 5.66
N ASN A 92 56.18 24.45 6.08
CA ASN A 92 57.59 24.66 5.74
C ASN A 92 57.83 24.53 4.23
N PHE A 93 57.19 23.55 3.58
CA PHE A 93 57.22 23.38 2.12
C PHE A 93 56.71 24.63 1.38
N PHE A 94 55.54 25.14 1.75
CA PHE A 94 55.02 26.38 1.13
C PHE A 94 55.83 27.61 1.51
N ALA A 95 56.46 27.66 2.69
CA ALA A 95 57.37 28.75 3.06
C ALA A 95 58.64 28.74 2.19
N LEU A 96 59.19 27.56 1.89
CA LEU A 96 60.30 27.38 0.97
C LEU A 96 59.91 27.83 -0.45
N LEU A 97 58.77 27.37 -0.97
CA LEU A 97 58.27 27.80 -2.28
C LEU A 97 58.08 29.33 -2.34
N LYS A 98 57.52 29.92 -1.28
CA LYS A 98 57.35 31.38 -1.17
C LYS A 98 58.69 32.13 -1.23
N SER A 99 59.76 31.57 -0.64
CA SER A 99 61.08 32.21 -0.63
C SER A 99 61.78 32.21 -2.00
N VAL A 100 61.42 31.27 -2.87
CA VAL A 100 61.96 31.15 -4.24
C VAL A 100 61.16 32.01 -5.21
N ASP A 101 59.82 31.95 -5.14
CA ASP A 101 58.92 32.81 -5.90
C ASP A 101 57.65 33.11 -5.09
N GLU A 102 57.52 34.35 -4.62
CA GLU A 102 56.40 34.77 -3.78
C GLU A 102 55.05 34.75 -4.51
N LYS A 103 55.04 34.93 -5.83
CA LYS A 103 53.82 35.08 -6.64
C LYS A 103 53.46 33.82 -7.42
N ALA A 104 54.32 32.80 -7.45
CA ALA A 104 54.03 31.54 -8.12
C ALA A 104 52.81 30.84 -7.51
N PRO A 105 51.77 30.50 -8.32
CA PRO A 105 50.63 29.74 -7.83
C PRO A 105 50.98 28.25 -7.69
N PHE A 106 50.47 27.62 -6.63
CA PHE A 106 50.42 26.18 -6.48
C PHE A 106 48.98 25.72 -6.71
N GLY A 107 48.69 25.26 -7.93
CA GLY A 107 47.31 25.05 -8.35
C GLY A 107 46.59 26.39 -8.50
N ALA A 108 45.53 26.62 -7.71
CA ALA A 108 44.70 27.82 -7.81
C ALA A 108 45.00 28.89 -6.74
N LEU A 109 45.96 28.66 -5.83
CA LEU A 109 46.28 29.57 -4.73
C LEU A 109 47.79 29.84 -4.66
N THR A 110 48.18 30.94 -4.03
CA THR A 110 49.57 31.28 -3.74
C THR A 110 50.10 30.51 -2.53
N SER A 111 51.41 30.34 -2.44
CA SER A 111 52.07 29.72 -1.27
C SER A 111 51.70 30.40 0.06
N ALA A 112 51.55 31.73 0.06
CA ALA A 112 51.14 32.48 1.25
C ALA A 112 49.69 32.17 1.70
N GLU A 113 48.78 31.94 0.74
CA GLU A 113 47.40 31.55 1.02
C GLU A 113 47.32 30.11 1.55
N HIS A 114 48.09 29.18 0.97
CA HIS A 114 48.19 27.82 1.49
C HIS A 114 48.70 27.80 2.94
N ILE A 115 49.73 28.57 3.28
CA ILE A 115 50.22 28.68 4.66
C ILE A 115 49.12 29.17 5.61
N LYS A 116 48.35 30.19 5.21
CA LYS A 116 47.22 30.70 6.02
C LYS A 116 46.13 29.64 6.20
N LEU A 117 45.79 28.89 5.15
CA LEU A 117 44.80 27.82 5.22
C LEU A 117 45.29 26.64 6.06
N LEU A 118 46.55 26.21 5.91
CA LEU A 118 47.15 25.14 6.71
C LEU A 118 47.19 25.47 8.20
N LYS A 119 47.47 26.72 8.57
CA LYS A 119 47.37 27.16 9.98
C LYS A 119 45.95 27.02 10.52
N LYS A 120 44.93 27.35 9.71
CA LYS A 120 43.51 27.17 10.07
C LYS A 120 43.09 25.69 10.10
N ALA A 121 43.55 24.90 9.13
CA ALA A 121 43.32 23.46 9.04
C ALA A 121 43.86 22.75 10.28
N LYS A 122 45.12 23.03 10.63
CA LYS A 122 45.78 22.53 11.85
C LYS A 122 45.02 22.91 13.12
N ALA A 123 44.55 24.15 13.22
CA ALA A 123 43.77 24.62 14.36
C ALA A 123 42.40 23.94 14.43
N ALA A 124 41.79 23.60 13.28
CA ALA A 124 40.52 22.91 13.23
C ALA A 124 40.62 21.41 13.56
N SER A 125 41.64 20.73 13.02
CA SER A 125 42.03 19.37 13.42
C SER A 125 43.44 19.05 12.92
N PRO A 126 44.36 18.55 13.77
CA PRO A 126 45.68 18.11 13.33
C PRO A 126 45.63 16.87 12.43
N GLU A 127 44.54 16.10 12.47
CA GLU A 127 44.35 14.89 11.66
C GLU A 127 43.72 15.18 10.29
N LEU A 128 43.40 16.44 9.98
CA LEU A 128 42.82 16.80 8.69
C LEU A 128 43.85 16.62 7.57
N ASP A 129 43.58 15.75 6.61
CA ASP A 129 44.41 15.62 5.42
C ASP A 129 44.17 16.82 4.48
N TYR A 130 45.14 17.74 4.45
CA TYR A 130 45.07 18.93 3.61
C TYR A 130 45.34 18.61 2.14
N LYS A 131 46.12 17.57 1.84
CA LYS A 131 46.39 17.14 0.46
C LYS A 131 45.14 16.54 -0.17
N LEU A 132 44.41 15.73 0.59
CA LEU A 132 43.14 15.17 0.17
C LEU A 132 42.18 16.29 -0.26
N LEU A 133 42.14 17.43 0.43
CA LEU A 133 41.31 18.57 0.03
C LEU A 133 41.77 19.23 -1.29
N LEU A 134 43.07 19.22 -1.58
CA LEU A 134 43.64 19.80 -2.80
C LEU A 134 43.46 18.90 -4.02
N GLU A 135 43.44 17.58 -3.82
CA GLU A 135 43.41 16.56 -4.87
C GLU A 135 42.01 16.30 -5.45
N GLN A 136 41.00 17.09 -5.03
CA GLN A 136 39.60 16.96 -5.46
C GLN A 136 39.07 15.51 -5.27
N PRO A 137 38.91 15.09 -4.00
CA PRO A 137 38.63 13.71 -3.66
C PRO A 137 37.21 13.31 -4.07
N SER A 138 36.94 12.01 -4.13
CA SER A 138 35.56 11.54 -4.28
C SER A 138 34.73 11.89 -3.04
N ALA A 139 33.41 11.94 -3.20
CA ALA A 139 32.46 12.19 -2.10
C ALA A 139 32.67 11.21 -0.92
N GLU A 140 32.89 9.94 -1.23
CA GLU A 140 33.07 8.86 -0.25
C GLU A 140 34.40 8.98 0.50
N GLN A 141 35.50 9.24 -0.21
CA GLN A 141 36.83 9.41 0.39
C GLN A 141 36.85 10.56 1.39
N LEU A 142 36.35 11.73 0.98
CA LEU A 142 36.30 12.90 1.85
C LEU A 142 35.38 12.67 3.05
N THR A 143 34.19 12.11 2.82
CA THR A 143 33.23 11.83 3.90
C THR A 143 33.85 10.87 4.92
N THR A 144 34.47 9.78 4.47
CA THR A 144 35.09 8.79 5.34
C THR A 144 36.20 9.39 6.19
N HIS A 145 37.09 10.17 5.57
CA HIS A 145 38.17 10.88 6.26
C HIS A 145 37.61 11.83 7.33
N LEU A 146 36.67 12.70 6.94
CA LEU A 146 36.10 13.69 7.86
C LEU A 146 35.34 13.02 9.02
N LEU A 147 34.55 11.97 8.76
CA LEU A 147 33.87 11.22 9.83
C LEU A 147 34.85 10.50 10.77
N GLY A 148 36.07 10.22 10.33
CA GLY A 148 37.15 9.66 11.15
C GLY A 148 37.70 10.64 12.18
N ILE A 149 37.80 11.92 11.81
CA ILE A 149 38.48 12.96 12.59
C ILE A 149 37.53 13.90 13.36
N ILE A 150 36.25 13.95 12.98
CA ILE A 150 35.28 14.81 13.69
C ILE A 150 34.99 14.24 15.08
N ARG A 151 35.01 15.13 16.07
CA ARG A 151 34.72 14.88 17.49
C ARG A 151 33.86 16.04 18.04
N PRO A 152 33.11 15.84 19.14
CA PRO A 152 32.32 16.91 19.77
C PRO A 152 33.12 18.20 20.05
N GLU A 153 34.38 18.06 20.44
CA GLU A 153 35.30 19.16 20.74
C GLU A 153 35.78 19.95 19.52
N ASN A 154 35.83 19.34 18.32
CA ASN A 154 36.40 19.98 17.12
C ASN A 154 35.37 20.26 16.01
N VAL A 155 34.16 19.68 16.09
CA VAL A 155 33.16 19.74 15.01
C VAL A 155 32.80 21.17 14.60
N GLY A 156 32.71 22.09 15.56
CA GLY A 156 32.43 23.50 15.30
C GLY A 156 33.55 24.19 14.51
N MET A 157 34.80 23.94 14.89
CA MET A 157 35.98 24.51 14.22
C MET A 157 36.16 23.93 12.82
N LEU A 158 35.99 22.61 12.67
CA LEU A 158 36.11 21.94 11.37
C LEU A 158 34.99 22.37 10.41
N SER A 159 33.75 22.43 10.88
CA SER A 159 32.63 22.90 10.06
C SER A 159 32.82 24.34 9.60
N LYS A 160 33.31 25.22 10.50
CA LYS A 160 33.64 26.61 10.14
C LYS A 160 34.77 26.66 9.12
N PHE A 161 35.84 25.87 9.31
CA PHE A 161 36.95 25.80 8.37
C PHE A 161 36.47 25.39 6.97
N LEU A 162 35.73 24.29 6.85
CA LEU A 162 35.22 23.78 5.57
C LEU A 162 34.34 24.80 4.84
N ARG A 163 33.49 25.56 5.54
CA ARG A 163 32.67 26.62 4.94
C ARG A 163 33.49 27.84 4.49
N THR A 164 34.67 28.04 5.06
CA THR A 164 35.56 29.17 4.72
C THR A 164 36.60 28.81 3.66
N LEU A 165 36.57 27.58 3.13
CA LEU A 165 37.47 27.18 2.07
C LEU A 165 37.24 28.04 0.81
N PRO A 166 38.32 28.49 0.13
CA PRO A 166 38.19 29.21 -1.13
C PRO A 166 37.48 28.38 -2.22
N PRO A 167 36.87 29.03 -3.23
CA PRO A 167 36.18 28.33 -4.34
C PRO A 167 37.05 27.32 -5.11
N ALA A 168 38.38 27.45 -5.01
CA ALA A 168 39.34 26.49 -5.54
C ALA A 168 39.15 25.07 -4.96
N PHE A 169 38.65 24.96 -3.73
CA PHE A 169 38.32 23.70 -3.08
C PHE A 169 36.88 23.33 -3.39
N LYS A 170 36.67 22.57 -4.46
CA LYS A 170 35.36 22.02 -4.80
C LYS A 170 35.06 20.84 -3.89
N LEU A 171 34.36 21.08 -2.78
CA LEU A 171 33.89 20.01 -1.92
C LEU A 171 32.84 19.17 -2.67
N PRO A 172 33.02 17.85 -2.81
CA PRO A 172 32.08 16.97 -3.49
C PRO A 172 30.79 16.76 -2.70
N VAL A 173 30.75 17.15 -1.42
CA VAL A 173 29.60 16.98 -0.52
C VAL A 173 29.39 18.27 0.28
N PRO A 174 28.14 18.74 0.45
CA PRO A 174 27.85 19.89 1.31
C PRO A 174 28.29 19.66 2.76
N VAL A 175 28.82 20.72 3.40
CA VAL A 175 29.25 20.67 4.81
C VAL A 175 28.10 20.28 5.75
N ASN A 176 26.87 20.72 5.44
CA ASN A 176 25.66 20.36 6.18
C ASN A 176 25.44 18.84 6.21
N THR A 177 25.59 18.17 5.07
CA THR A 177 25.39 16.73 4.94
C THR A 177 26.48 15.94 5.68
N ILE A 178 27.73 16.41 5.64
CA ILE A 178 28.84 15.83 6.43
C ILE A 178 28.54 15.94 7.92
N TYR A 179 28.02 17.09 8.35
CA TYR A 179 27.64 17.35 9.73
C TYR A 179 26.52 16.41 10.20
N THR A 180 25.49 16.21 9.38
CA THR A 180 24.39 15.26 9.66
C THR A 180 24.90 13.83 9.74
N LYS A 181 25.72 13.38 8.77
CA LYS A 181 26.34 12.04 8.81
C LYS A 181 27.18 11.83 10.07
N TRP A 182 27.92 12.86 10.52
CA TRP A 182 28.64 12.80 11.78
C TRP A 182 27.69 12.69 12.97
N LEU A 183 26.61 13.47 13.00
CA LEU A 183 25.64 13.44 14.08
C LEU A 183 24.95 12.07 14.17
N THR A 184 24.58 11.47 13.03
CA THR A 184 24.06 10.09 12.94
C THR A 184 25.08 9.07 13.46
N LYS A 185 26.36 9.17 13.05
CA LYS A 185 27.44 8.31 13.58
C LYS A 185 27.62 8.48 15.09
N TYR A 186 27.56 9.72 15.57
CA TYR A 186 27.68 10.05 16.98
C TYR A 186 26.49 9.53 17.79
N PHE A 187 25.28 9.56 17.25
CA PHE A 187 24.12 8.93 17.87
C PHE A 187 24.33 7.41 18.03
N PHE A 188 24.78 6.72 16.99
CA PHE A 188 24.98 5.27 17.00
C PHE A 188 26.26 4.79 17.69
N SER A 189 27.08 5.69 18.27
CA SER A 189 28.27 5.32 19.05
C SER A 189 27.94 4.68 20.41
N VAL A 190 26.65 4.67 20.77
CA VAL A 190 26.13 3.99 21.96
C VAL A 190 26.28 2.46 21.78
N PRO A 191 26.63 1.70 22.84
CA PRO A 191 26.72 0.23 22.78
C PRO A 191 25.40 -0.43 22.39
N SER A 192 25.45 -1.59 21.71
CA SER A 192 24.25 -2.26 21.19
C SER A 192 23.28 -2.78 22.26
N ASN A 193 23.74 -2.98 23.51
CA ASN A 193 22.90 -3.39 24.64
C ASN A 193 22.41 -2.20 25.49
N ALA A 194 22.39 -0.99 24.93
CA ALA A 194 22.01 0.21 25.67
C ALA A 194 20.53 0.24 26.03
N THR A 195 20.25 0.77 27.23
CA THR A 195 18.88 0.97 27.71
C THR A 195 18.19 2.13 27.01
N ASN A 196 16.85 2.16 27.03
CA ASN A 196 16.05 3.27 26.49
C ASN A 196 16.51 4.64 27.05
N LYS A 197 16.87 4.69 28.35
CA LYS A 197 17.40 5.90 29.00
C LYS A 197 18.71 6.37 28.36
N LYS A 198 19.61 5.43 28.02
CA LYS A 198 20.91 5.74 27.41
C LYS A 198 20.74 6.24 25.98
N TRP A 199 19.86 5.63 25.19
CA TRP A 199 19.51 6.11 23.85
C TRP A 199 18.95 7.53 23.87
N MET A 200 17.98 7.82 24.75
CA MET A 200 17.44 9.17 24.90
C MET A 200 18.48 10.17 25.41
N GLN A 201 19.37 9.76 26.31
CA GLN A 201 20.47 10.62 26.75
C GLN A 201 21.37 11.01 25.56
N GLN A 202 21.73 10.03 24.71
CA GLN A 202 22.53 10.29 23.51
C GLN A 202 21.79 11.18 22.51
N TYR A 203 20.49 10.93 22.30
CA TYR A 203 19.68 11.75 21.42
C TYR A 203 19.61 13.21 21.89
N ARG A 204 19.47 13.46 23.20
CA ARG A 204 19.52 14.83 23.75
C ARG A 204 20.86 15.52 23.54
N GLN A 205 21.96 14.78 23.61
CA GLN A 205 23.27 15.32 23.24
C GLN A 205 23.29 15.70 21.75
N CYS A 206 22.71 14.88 20.87
CA CYS A 206 22.57 15.22 19.45
C CYS A 206 21.64 16.43 19.23
N ALA A 207 20.54 16.53 19.98
CA ALA A 207 19.58 17.63 19.90
C ALA A 207 20.22 19.00 20.22
N SER A 208 21.26 19.05 21.06
CA SER A 208 22.02 20.28 21.31
C SER A 208 22.70 20.87 20.06
N TYR A 209 22.77 20.09 18.98
CA TYR A 209 23.33 20.48 17.69
C TYR A 209 22.27 20.82 16.63
N PHE A 210 20.97 20.72 16.94
CA PHE A 210 19.90 20.96 15.97
C PHE A 210 19.89 22.38 15.40
N ASN A 211 20.28 23.37 16.20
CA ASN A 211 20.44 24.77 15.76
C ASN A 211 21.48 24.98 14.64
N LYS A 212 22.29 23.98 14.33
CA LYS A 212 23.26 23.99 13.22
C LYS A 212 22.77 23.22 12.00
N LEU A 213 21.64 22.53 12.10
CA LEU A 213 21.03 21.78 11.00
C LEU A 213 20.09 22.69 10.22
N SER A 214 20.03 22.45 8.91
CA SER A 214 18.92 22.98 8.11
C SER A 214 17.67 22.11 8.30
N LYS A 215 16.50 22.61 7.89
CA LYS A 215 15.22 21.87 7.90
C LYS A 215 15.34 20.47 7.29
N HIS A 216 15.89 20.40 6.07
CA HIS A 216 16.13 19.14 5.36
C HIS A 216 17.06 18.19 6.14
N GLU A 217 18.12 18.73 6.73
CA GLU A 217 19.12 17.94 7.46
C GLU A 217 18.59 17.42 8.80
N LEU A 218 17.70 18.17 9.46
CA LEU A 218 16.98 17.67 10.64
C LEU A 218 16.08 16.49 10.27
N VAL A 219 15.30 16.61 9.20
CA VAL A 219 14.43 15.53 8.70
C VAL A 219 15.28 14.30 8.36
N GLN A 220 16.39 14.48 7.64
CA GLN A 220 17.30 13.38 7.31
C GLN A 220 17.92 12.74 8.56
N PHE A 221 18.33 13.53 9.56
CA PHE A 221 18.85 13.00 10.82
C PHE A 221 17.80 12.13 11.55
N VAL A 222 16.55 12.59 11.63
CA VAL A 222 15.47 11.81 12.24
C VAL A 222 15.19 10.54 11.43
N ALA A 223 15.16 10.62 10.10
CA ALA A 223 15.02 9.46 9.24
C ALA A 223 16.15 8.42 9.48
N ASP A 224 17.40 8.88 9.48
CA ASP A 224 18.58 8.04 9.66
C ASP A 224 18.60 7.33 11.04
N THR A 225 18.11 8.02 12.08
CA THR A 225 18.12 7.53 13.46
C THR A 225 16.87 6.78 13.88
N CYS A 226 15.79 6.82 13.08
CA CYS A 226 14.52 6.15 13.39
C CYS A 226 14.05 5.12 12.35
N PHE A 227 14.44 5.25 11.09
CA PHE A 227 13.87 4.49 9.96
C PHE A 227 14.95 3.86 9.05
N THR A 228 16.12 3.52 9.61
CA THR A 228 17.14 2.71 8.94
C THR A 228 17.20 1.31 9.54
N ASP A 229 17.80 0.36 8.84
CA ASP A 229 17.98 -1.01 9.37
C ASP A 229 18.75 -0.98 10.71
N MET A 230 19.77 -0.13 10.82
CA MET A 230 20.50 0.06 12.07
C MET A 230 19.62 0.62 13.19
N ALA A 231 18.71 1.55 12.88
CA ALA A 231 17.77 2.10 13.85
C ALA A 231 16.74 1.05 14.32
N ILE A 232 16.11 0.34 13.36
CA ILE A 232 15.08 -0.67 13.63
C ILE A 232 15.66 -1.81 14.49
N GLN A 233 16.90 -2.24 14.22
CA GLN A 233 17.54 -3.32 14.96
C GLN A 233 18.04 -2.92 16.35
N ARG A 234 18.51 -1.69 16.55
CA ARG A 234 19.23 -1.29 17.78
C ARG A 234 18.42 -0.41 18.71
N VAL A 235 17.43 0.32 18.20
CA VAL A 235 16.68 1.33 18.96
C VAL A 235 15.22 0.91 19.09
N PRO A 236 14.72 0.65 20.31
CA PRO A 236 13.33 0.24 20.52
C PRO A 236 12.34 1.26 19.95
N ALA A 237 11.26 0.78 19.34
CA ALA A 237 10.31 1.63 18.62
C ALA A 237 9.70 2.74 19.50
N GLY A 238 9.35 2.42 20.75
CA GLY A 238 8.87 3.43 21.71
C GLY A 238 9.91 4.52 22.01
N THR A 239 11.21 4.20 21.99
CA THR A 239 12.28 5.20 22.14
C THR A 239 12.40 6.07 20.89
N ARG A 240 12.31 5.46 19.69
CA ARG A 240 12.29 6.20 18.42
C ARG A 240 11.10 7.16 18.35
N ASN A 241 9.92 6.76 18.81
CA ASN A 241 8.76 7.65 18.86
C ASN A 241 9.02 8.89 19.74
N LEU A 242 9.63 8.70 20.93
CA LEU A 242 10.03 9.83 21.79
C LEU A 242 11.09 10.74 21.15
N MET A 243 12.02 10.18 20.37
CA MET A 243 13.02 10.95 19.62
C MET A 243 12.36 11.83 18.55
N ILE A 244 11.40 11.27 17.80
CA ILE A 244 10.63 12.01 16.79
C ILE A 244 9.84 13.14 17.46
N MET A 245 9.15 12.85 18.56
CA MET A 245 8.39 13.87 19.31
C MET A 245 9.28 15.00 19.84
N GLN A 246 10.50 14.69 20.31
CA GLN A 246 11.44 15.74 20.72
C GLN A 246 11.91 16.60 19.53
N ALA A 247 12.01 16.05 18.32
CA ALA A 247 12.28 16.84 17.11
C ALA A 247 11.07 17.69 16.69
N VAL A 248 9.85 17.21 16.90
CA VAL A 248 8.61 18.00 16.73
C VAL A 248 8.62 19.20 17.69
N ASP A 249 8.94 19.00 18.96
CA ASP A 249 9.01 20.08 19.96
C ASP A 249 10.05 21.15 19.55
N TYR A 250 11.21 20.72 19.01
CA TYR A 250 12.20 21.63 18.46
C TYR A 250 11.65 22.45 17.29
N CYS A 251 10.95 21.82 16.34
CA CYS A 251 10.34 22.52 15.21
C CYS A 251 9.29 23.54 15.65
N GLN A 252 8.52 23.24 16.70
CA GLN A 252 7.55 24.18 17.28
C GLN A 252 8.24 25.39 17.90
N GLN A 253 9.31 25.17 18.69
CA GLN A 253 10.10 26.24 19.28
C GLN A 253 10.73 27.15 18.20
N GLU A 254 11.28 26.56 17.14
CA GLU A 254 11.86 27.33 16.05
C GLU A 254 10.80 28.07 15.23
N GLN A 255 9.61 27.50 15.06
CA GLN A 255 8.49 28.20 14.42
C GLN A 255 8.04 29.42 15.24
N GLU A 256 7.99 29.31 16.57
CA GLU A 256 7.68 30.44 17.46
C GLU A 256 8.77 31.52 17.42
N ASN A 257 10.04 31.11 17.32
CA ASN A 257 11.17 32.01 17.16
C ASN A 257 11.12 32.73 15.80
N ASP A 258 10.89 32.01 14.70
CA ASP A 258 10.77 32.58 13.37
C ASP A 258 9.57 33.53 13.27
N PHE A 259 8.44 33.24 13.92
CA PHE A 259 7.27 34.12 13.90
C PHE A 259 7.55 35.50 14.53
N LYS A 260 8.51 35.60 15.47
CA LYS A 260 8.95 36.87 16.06
C LYS A 260 9.72 37.75 15.08
N PHE A 261 10.36 37.16 14.06
CA PHE A 261 11.24 37.88 13.12
C PHE A 261 10.74 37.89 11.66
N ASN A 262 9.91 36.91 11.27
CA ASN A 262 9.49 36.68 9.88
C ASN A 262 8.04 36.13 9.84
N LYS A 263 7.04 37.02 9.74
CA LYS A 263 5.61 36.69 9.91
C LYS A 263 4.99 35.79 8.82
N ASN A 264 5.66 35.55 7.70
CA ASN A 264 5.08 34.90 6.52
C ASN A 264 5.71 33.53 6.15
N GLU A 265 6.65 33.00 6.94
CA GLU A 265 7.35 31.75 6.61
C GLU A 265 6.91 30.61 7.56
N GLN A 266 6.07 29.70 7.08
CA GLN A 266 5.56 28.53 7.84
C GLN A 266 6.40 27.27 7.65
N SER A 267 7.69 27.41 7.36
CA SER A 267 8.50 26.29 6.89
C SER A 267 8.95 25.33 8.01
N TRP A 268 9.02 25.75 9.28
CA TRP A 268 9.24 24.81 10.40
C TRP A 268 7.94 24.12 10.84
N ALA A 269 6.79 24.78 10.72
CA ALA A 269 5.50 24.16 10.98
C ALA A 269 5.25 22.94 10.07
N GLN A 270 5.59 23.06 8.77
CA GLN A 270 5.50 21.94 7.82
C GLN A 270 6.39 20.76 8.21
N VAL A 271 7.66 21.04 8.60
CA VAL A 271 8.57 20.00 9.09
C VAL A 271 8.04 19.33 10.35
N GLY A 272 7.52 20.11 11.31
CA GLY A 272 6.92 19.57 12.52
C GLY A 272 5.67 18.71 12.25
N GLN A 273 4.84 19.09 11.29
CA GLN A 273 3.69 18.29 10.85
C GLN A 273 4.12 16.97 10.22
N GLU A 274 5.15 16.98 9.38
CA GLU A 274 5.70 15.78 8.76
C GLU A 274 6.28 14.81 9.80
N LEU A 275 7.08 15.31 10.74
CA LEU A 275 7.60 14.49 11.83
C LEU A 275 6.48 13.96 12.75
N THR A 276 5.42 14.74 12.96
CA THR A 276 4.22 14.27 13.70
C THR A 276 3.52 13.13 12.96
N ARG A 277 3.46 13.19 11.62
CA ARG A 277 2.94 12.11 10.76
C ARG A 277 3.77 10.84 10.94
N TRP A 278 5.10 10.96 10.95
CA TRP A 278 6.01 9.83 11.15
C TRP A 278 5.86 9.18 12.54
N ALA A 279 5.70 9.98 13.59
CA ALA A 279 5.46 9.50 14.96
C ALA A 279 4.17 8.67 15.03
N ARG A 280 3.06 9.20 14.50
CA ARG A 280 1.77 8.49 14.43
C ARG A 280 1.85 7.22 13.61
N PHE A 281 2.53 7.26 12.46
CA PHE A 281 2.76 6.08 11.64
C PHE A 281 3.49 4.99 12.42
N LEU A 282 4.59 5.33 13.10
CA LEU A 282 5.37 4.37 13.87
C LEU A 282 4.56 3.79 15.04
N GLU A 283 3.77 4.61 15.73
CA GLU A 283 2.86 4.16 16.79
C GLU A 283 1.81 3.18 16.25
N ASN A 284 1.18 3.50 15.12
CA ASN A 284 0.20 2.62 14.48
C ASN A 284 0.81 1.32 13.97
N PHE A 285 2.01 1.38 13.37
CA PHE A 285 2.73 0.20 12.91
C PHE A 285 3.11 -0.74 14.07
N GLN A 286 3.35 -0.19 15.26
CA GLN A 286 3.67 -0.96 16.47
C GLN A 286 2.43 -1.26 17.33
N SER A 287 1.22 -0.93 16.85
CA SER A 287 -0.03 -1.27 17.53
C SER A 287 -0.23 -2.79 17.64
N GLY A 288 -0.97 -3.23 18.65
CA GLY A 288 -1.30 -4.65 18.82
C GLY A 288 -1.98 -5.26 17.60
N THR A 289 -2.80 -4.48 16.89
CA THR A 289 -3.47 -4.90 15.65
C THR A 289 -2.47 -5.18 14.53
N ILE A 290 -1.53 -4.27 14.25
CA ILE A 290 -0.55 -4.51 13.18
C ILE A 290 0.43 -5.61 13.58
N GLN A 291 0.88 -5.64 14.84
CA GLN A 291 1.80 -6.69 15.29
C GLN A 291 1.17 -8.09 15.25
N SER A 292 -0.12 -8.23 15.55
CA SER A 292 -0.83 -9.51 15.39
C SER A 292 -0.95 -9.92 13.92
N LEU A 293 -1.22 -8.96 13.02
CA LEU A 293 -1.22 -9.22 11.58
C LEU A 293 0.15 -9.68 11.07
N ILE A 294 1.24 -9.06 11.55
CA ILE A 294 2.61 -9.45 11.21
C ILE A 294 2.91 -10.87 11.71
N GLN A 295 2.52 -11.19 12.95
CA GLN A 295 2.74 -12.50 13.56
C GLN A 295 1.97 -13.62 12.86
N ASN A 296 0.76 -13.32 12.38
CA ASN A 296 -0.12 -14.28 11.70
C ASN A 296 0.11 -14.33 10.17
N SER A 297 1.01 -13.50 9.63
CA SER A 297 1.32 -13.49 8.22
C SER A 297 2.20 -14.67 7.82
N SER A 298 1.98 -15.23 6.63
CA SER A 298 2.88 -16.22 6.03
C SER A 298 4.23 -15.63 5.58
N VAL A 299 4.34 -14.30 5.52
CA VAL A 299 5.54 -13.58 5.09
C VAL A 299 6.50 -13.38 6.26
N ARG A 300 7.75 -13.80 6.08
CA ARG A 300 8.81 -13.64 7.09
C ARG A 300 8.96 -12.19 7.53
N ARG A 301 9.14 -11.99 8.84
CA ARG A 301 9.27 -10.66 9.46
C ARG A 301 10.39 -9.81 8.87
N ASP A 302 11.46 -10.44 8.39
CA ASP A 302 12.67 -9.74 7.94
C ASP A 302 12.67 -9.38 6.44
N THR A 303 11.51 -9.50 5.76
CA THR A 303 11.40 -9.25 4.32
C THR A 303 10.72 -7.91 4.03
N ILE A 304 9.38 -7.89 3.96
CA ILE A 304 8.60 -6.71 3.53
C ILE A 304 8.32 -5.75 4.70
N TRP A 305 8.12 -6.28 5.90
CA TRP A 305 7.73 -5.49 7.08
C TRP A 305 8.75 -4.40 7.50
N PRO A 306 10.08 -4.63 7.45
CA PRO A 306 11.04 -3.58 7.73
C PRO A 306 10.98 -2.50 6.67
N GLU A 307 10.74 -2.83 5.40
CA GLU A 307 10.58 -1.84 4.33
C GLU A 307 9.32 -0.98 4.50
N ILE A 308 8.22 -1.58 4.98
CA ILE A 308 7.03 -0.85 5.41
C ILE A 308 7.40 0.13 6.53
N GLU A 309 8.13 -0.31 7.56
CA GLU A 309 8.53 0.59 8.65
C GLU A 309 9.46 1.71 8.17
N LYS A 310 10.44 1.40 7.30
CA LYS A 310 11.38 2.37 6.70
C LYS A 310 10.70 3.41 5.82
N SER A 311 9.50 3.12 5.30
CA SER A 311 8.69 4.07 4.52
C SER A 311 8.23 5.28 5.32
N HIS A 312 8.29 5.23 6.66
CA HIS A 312 7.88 6.34 7.55
C HIS A 312 6.48 6.91 7.26
N GLY A 313 5.58 6.11 6.66
CA GLY A 313 4.23 6.52 6.30
C GLY A 313 4.08 7.08 4.88
N ASP A 314 5.12 7.05 4.05
CA ASP A 314 5.03 7.48 2.65
C ASP A 314 4.05 6.61 1.84
N THR A 315 3.06 7.25 1.23
CA THR A 315 1.96 6.55 0.57
C THR A 315 2.42 5.75 -0.64
N GLU A 316 3.34 6.27 -1.45
CA GLU A 316 3.82 5.59 -2.65
C GLU A 316 4.65 4.35 -2.29
N ILE A 317 5.57 4.50 -1.32
CA ILE A 317 6.38 3.38 -0.84
C ILE A 317 5.50 2.34 -0.15
N LEU A 318 4.52 2.75 0.67
CA LEU A 318 3.58 1.84 1.32
C LEU A 318 2.76 1.05 0.30
N VAL A 319 2.22 1.71 -0.73
CA VAL A 319 1.48 1.02 -1.80
C VAL A 319 2.36 0.00 -2.50
N SER A 320 3.63 0.31 -2.79
CA SER A 320 4.57 -0.64 -3.39
C SER A 320 4.89 -1.84 -2.47
N CYS A 321 5.11 -1.59 -1.17
CA CYS A 321 5.36 -2.64 -0.19
C CYS A 321 4.13 -3.55 0.00
N ILE A 322 2.93 -2.97 0.13
CA ILE A 322 1.67 -3.71 0.28
C ILE A 322 1.35 -4.49 -1.00
N SER A 323 1.64 -3.93 -2.18
CA SER A 323 1.51 -4.62 -3.47
C SER A 323 2.35 -5.90 -3.51
N ARG A 324 3.62 -5.83 -3.10
CA ARG A 324 4.49 -7.02 -2.96
C ARG A 324 3.98 -8.00 -1.90
N LEU A 325 3.39 -7.50 -0.81
CA LEU A 325 2.79 -8.33 0.22
C LEU A 325 1.63 -9.16 -0.35
N ILE A 326 0.70 -8.53 -1.09
CA ILE A 326 -0.46 -9.20 -1.72
C ILE A 326 -0.02 -10.27 -2.73
N MET A 327 1.08 -10.02 -3.46
CA MET A 327 1.62 -10.97 -4.42
C MET A 327 2.35 -12.15 -3.74
N SER A 328 2.95 -11.91 -2.57
CA SER A 328 3.74 -12.92 -1.86
C SER A 328 2.91 -13.78 -0.89
N SER A 329 1.70 -13.35 -0.51
CA SER A 329 0.86 -14.07 0.45
C SER A 329 -0.63 -14.01 0.15
N ASP A 330 -1.38 -14.91 0.81
CA ASP A 330 -2.82 -14.96 0.74
C ASP A 330 -3.46 -14.04 1.78
N ILE A 331 -3.55 -12.75 1.43
CA ILE A 331 -4.14 -11.73 2.30
C ILE A 331 -5.65 -11.62 2.02
N LYS A 332 -6.46 -11.90 3.04
CA LYS A 332 -7.92 -11.67 3.01
C LYS A 332 -8.25 -10.18 2.94
N LEU A 333 -9.42 -9.83 2.40
CA LEU A 333 -9.77 -8.41 2.23
C LEU A 333 -9.85 -7.66 3.57
N ALA A 334 -10.40 -8.28 4.61
CA ALA A 334 -10.51 -7.68 5.93
C ALA A 334 -9.14 -7.29 6.51
N THR A 335 -8.12 -8.14 6.29
CA THR A 335 -6.75 -7.88 6.71
C THR A 335 -6.13 -6.74 5.91
N LEU A 336 -6.31 -6.73 4.59
CA LEU A 336 -5.80 -5.66 3.73
C LEU A 336 -6.44 -4.31 4.09
N THR A 337 -7.74 -4.28 4.32
CA THR A 337 -8.48 -3.06 4.68
C THR A 337 -8.01 -2.53 6.04
N THR A 338 -7.88 -3.42 7.04
CA THR A 338 -7.33 -3.06 8.36
C THR A 338 -5.91 -2.52 8.23
N LEU A 339 -5.06 -3.13 7.40
CA LEU A 339 -3.68 -2.67 7.18
C LEU A 339 -3.65 -1.26 6.59
N LEU A 340 -4.41 -1.01 5.53
CA LEU A 340 -4.50 0.32 4.89
C LEU A 340 -5.03 1.37 5.86
N GLN A 341 -6.06 1.04 6.66
CA GLN A 341 -6.67 1.94 7.63
C GLN A 341 -5.73 2.26 8.78
N CYS A 342 -5.11 1.26 9.41
CA CYS A 342 -4.20 1.48 10.54
C CYS A 342 -2.95 2.28 10.09
N LEU A 343 -2.42 2.00 8.91
CA LEU A 343 -1.26 2.73 8.38
C LEU A 343 -1.62 4.09 7.75
N HIS A 344 -2.91 4.45 7.71
CA HIS A 344 -3.41 5.72 7.15
C HIS A 344 -2.93 5.94 5.71
N VAL A 345 -2.97 4.89 4.88
CA VAL A 345 -2.60 4.98 3.47
C VAL A 345 -3.70 5.73 2.72
N ASP A 346 -3.34 6.81 2.03
CA ASP A 346 -4.27 7.58 1.18
C ASP A 346 -4.52 6.87 -0.17
N ALA A 347 -4.84 5.58 -0.11
CA ALA A 347 -5.10 4.73 -1.26
C ALA A 347 -6.06 3.60 -0.89
N GLY A 348 -7.11 3.41 -1.69
CA GLY A 348 -8.01 2.26 -1.56
C GLY A 348 -7.45 1.00 -2.21
N VAL A 349 -8.09 -0.14 -1.95
CA VAL A 349 -7.72 -1.44 -2.55
C VAL A 349 -7.58 -1.38 -4.09
N PRO A 350 -8.46 -0.70 -4.86
CA PRO A 350 -8.30 -0.62 -6.32
C PRO A 350 -6.99 0.05 -6.76
N VAL A 351 -6.51 1.06 -6.03
CA VAL A 351 -5.26 1.76 -6.34
C VAL A 351 -4.05 0.85 -6.11
N VAL A 352 -4.08 0.05 -5.04
CA VAL A 352 -3.05 -0.95 -4.76
C VAL A 352 -3.01 -2.01 -5.87
N LEU A 353 -4.17 -2.51 -6.30
CA LEU A 353 -4.24 -3.48 -7.40
C LEU A 353 -3.81 -2.90 -8.74
N GLN A 354 -4.11 -1.63 -9.00
CA GLN A 354 -3.59 -0.92 -10.17
C GLN A 354 -2.06 -0.82 -10.13
N HIS A 355 -1.47 -0.55 -8.96
CA HIS A 355 -0.02 -0.52 -8.81
C HIS A 355 0.62 -1.90 -9.06
N ILE A 356 -0.03 -2.99 -8.65
CA ILE A 356 0.39 -4.36 -8.99
C ILE A 356 0.41 -4.56 -10.51
N LEU A 357 -0.67 -4.16 -11.19
CA LEU A 357 -0.80 -4.30 -12.63
C LEU A 357 0.33 -3.58 -13.39
N GLU A 358 0.73 -2.40 -12.92
CA GLU A 358 1.71 -1.55 -13.60
C GLU A 358 3.16 -1.96 -13.30
N ASN A 359 3.46 -2.49 -12.10
CA ASN A 359 4.85 -2.63 -11.62
C ASN A 359 5.27 -4.05 -11.19
N HIS A 360 4.33 -4.98 -11.03
CA HIS A 360 4.62 -6.29 -10.42
C HIS A 360 4.25 -7.50 -11.29
N LEU A 361 3.73 -7.30 -12.50
CA LEU A 361 3.42 -8.38 -13.44
C LEU A 361 4.59 -8.71 -14.34
N ASN A 362 5.30 -9.80 -14.04
CA ASN A 362 6.40 -10.30 -14.87
C ASN A 362 6.10 -11.66 -15.51
N THR A 363 5.23 -12.47 -14.88
CA THR A 363 4.93 -13.84 -15.31
C THR A 363 3.42 -14.09 -15.40
N ALA A 364 3.04 -15.14 -16.15
CA ALA A 364 1.64 -15.60 -16.20
C ALA A 364 1.11 -16.01 -14.81
N SER A 365 1.97 -16.54 -13.93
CA SER A 365 1.61 -16.90 -12.56
C SER A 365 1.30 -15.67 -11.69
N ASP A 366 2.01 -14.56 -11.88
CA ASP A 366 1.70 -13.29 -11.22
C ASP A 366 0.30 -12.80 -11.65
N MET A 367 0.00 -12.92 -12.93
CA MET A 367 -1.30 -12.55 -13.46
C MET A 367 -2.42 -13.46 -12.91
N GLU A 368 -2.21 -14.77 -12.83
CA GLU A 368 -3.16 -15.70 -12.19
C GLU A 368 -3.42 -15.35 -10.73
N THR A 369 -2.37 -14.95 -10.00
CA THR A 369 -2.47 -14.52 -8.60
C THR A 369 -3.31 -13.25 -8.51
N LEU A 370 -3.03 -12.23 -9.32
CA LEU A 370 -3.81 -10.98 -9.36
C LEU A 370 -5.29 -11.23 -9.67
N VAL A 371 -5.60 -12.04 -10.68
CA VAL A 371 -6.99 -12.37 -11.07
C VAL A 371 -7.70 -13.13 -9.95
N THR A 372 -7.01 -14.03 -9.28
CA THR A 372 -7.57 -14.78 -8.14
C THR A 372 -7.88 -13.85 -6.96
N ARG A 373 -7.00 -12.88 -6.68
CA ARG A 373 -7.22 -11.84 -5.64
C ARG A 373 -8.39 -10.93 -5.99
N LEU A 374 -8.43 -10.39 -7.22
CA LEU A 374 -9.54 -9.58 -7.72
C LEU A 374 -10.88 -10.30 -7.56
N THR A 375 -10.93 -11.57 -7.97
CA THR A 375 -12.14 -12.38 -7.88
C THR A 375 -12.54 -12.64 -6.42
N SER A 376 -11.59 -12.89 -5.52
CA SER A 376 -11.88 -13.06 -4.08
C SER A 376 -12.42 -11.78 -3.47
N TYR A 377 -11.76 -10.65 -3.69
CA TYR A 377 -12.14 -9.36 -3.12
C TYR A 377 -13.49 -8.87 -3.67
N ASN A 378 -13.84 -9.23 -4.90
CA ASN A 378 -15.19 -8.98 -5.41
C ASN A 378 -16.26 -9.79 -4.68
N LYS A 379 -16.00 -11.07 -4.38
CA LYS A 379 -16.93 -11.92 -3.59
C LYS A 379 -17.15 -11.35 -2.19
N GLU A 380 -16.12 -10.73 -1.62
CA GLU A 380 -16.18 -10.07 -0.31
C GLU A 380 -16.80 -8.66 -0.36
N GLY A 381 -17.27 -8.21 -1.54
CA GLY A 381 -18.11 -7.02 -1.70
C GLY A 381 -17.45 -5.80 -2.36
N ILE A 382 -16.18 -5.87 -2.79
CA ILE A 382 -15.53 -4.74 -3.48
C ILE A 382 -16.02 -4.61 -4.92
N LYS A 383 -16.42 -3.38 -5.27
CA LYS A 383 -16.67 -2.97 -6.65
C LYS A 383 -15.40 -2.35 -7.23
N PHE A 384 -14.93 -2.86 -8.35
CA PHE A 384 -13.76 -2.34 -9.05
C PHE A 384 -14.16 -1.31 -10.11
N PRO A 385 -13.34 -0.27 -10.33
CA PRO A 385 -13.49 0.62 -11.47
C PRO A 385 -13.37 -0.15 -12.80
N GLU A 386 -14.21 0.17 -13.78
CA GLU A 386 -14.18 -0.47 -15.11
C GLU A 386 -12.82 -0.28 -15.80
N ASP A 387 -12.22 0.91 -15.70
CA ASP A 387 -10.90 1.19 -16.27
C ASP A 387 -9.81 0.23 -15.78
N LEU A 388 -9.91 -0.23 -14.52
CA LEU A 388 -8.99 -1.22 -13.96
C LEU A 388 -9.26 -2.60 -14.56
N LEU A 389 -10.52 -3.01 -14.65
CA LEU A 389 -10.92 -4.30 -15.22
C LEU A 389 -10.53 -4.42 -16.69
N GLU A 390 -10.74 -3.36 -17.49
CA GLU A 390 -10.35 -3.32 -18.89
C GLU A 390 -8.84 -3.51 -19.07
N LYS A 391 -8.02 -2.82 -18.26
CA LYS A 391 -6.55 -2.98 -18.29
C LYS A 391 -6.11 -4.38 -17.83
N VAL A 392 -6.74 -4.93 -16.80
CA VAL A 392 -6.48 -6.30 -16.32
C VAL A 392 -6.81 -7.32 -17.40
N MET A 393 -7.94 -7.18 -18.10
CA MET A 393 -8.31 -8.08 -19.20
C MET A 393 -7.32 -8.02 -20.36
N LEU A 394 -6.89 -6.81 -20.74
CA LEU A 394 -5.92 -6.63 -21.82
C LEU A 394 -4.60 -7.34 -21.46
N LYS A 395 -4.10 -7.14 -20.24
CA LYS A 395 -2.93 -7.86 -19.73
C LYS A 395 -3.15 -9.38 -19.60
N ALA A 396 -4.36 -9.82 -19.24
CA ALA A 396 -4.68 -11.24 -19.14
C ALA A 396 -4.56 -11.95 -20.49
N SER A 397 -4.98 -11.28 -21.55
CA SER A 397 -4.83 -11.79 -22.93
C SER A 397 -3.36 -11.83 -23.37
N GLU A 398 -2.55 -10.83 -23.01
CA GLU A 398 -1.10 -10.82 -23.30
C GLU A 398 -0.36 -11.99 -22.63
N PHE A 399 -0.75 -12.36 -21.40
CA PHE A 399 -0.17 -13.48 -20.66
C PHE A 399 -0.79 -14.85 -20.99
N ALA A 400 -1.72 -14.93 -21.94
CA ALA A 400 -2.41 -16.15 -22.36
C ALA A 400 -3.03 -16.93 -21.17
N LEU A 401 -3.73 -16.22 -20.28
CA LEU A 401 -4.42 -16.84 -19.14
C LEU A 401 -5.48 -17.87 -19.60
N PRO A 402 -5.78 -18.91 -18.81
CA PRO A 402 -6.83 -19.87 -19.15
C PRO A 402 -8.22 -19.22 -19.35
N PRO A 403 -9.04 -19.70 -20.32
CA PRO A 403 -10.34 -19.09 -20.64
C PRO A 403 -11.29 -18.95 -19.45
N HIS A 404 -11.27 -19.93 -18.51
CA HIS A 404 -12.09 -19.88 -17.30
C HIS A 404 -11.75 -18.70 -16.37
N LYS A 405 -10.50 -18.22 -16.37
CA LYS A 405 -10.09 -17.02 -15.62
C LYS A 405 -10.51 -15.74 -16.35
N GLN A 406 -10.45 -15.74 -17.68
CA GLN A 406 -10.82 -14.59 -18.51
C GLN A 406 -12.34 -14.33 -18.47
N ILE A 407 -13.15 -15.39 -18.56
CA ILE A 407 -14.62 -15.29 -18.37
C ILE A 407 -14.96 -14.87 -16.95
N GLY A 408 -14.25 -15.39 -15.95
CA GLY A 408 -14.39 -14.95 -14.57
C GLY A 408 -14.20 -13.44 -14.40
N LEU A 409 -13.19 -12.85 -15.05
CA LEU A 409 -12.96 -11.39 -15.06
C LEU A 409 -14.09 -10.61 -15.72
N LEU A 410 -14.63 -11.11 -16.85
CA LEU A 410 -15.77 -10.50 -17.52
C LEU A 410 -17.01 -10.42 -16.61
N SER A 411 -17.25 -11.45 -15.80
CA SER A 411 -18.37 -11.46 -14.84
C SER A 411 -18.27 -10.37 -13.75
N LEU A 412 -17.06 -9.82 -13.53
CA LEU A 412 -16.82 -8.74 -12.56
C LEU A 412 -17.24 -7.37 -13.11
N SER A 413 -17.24 -7.17 -14.43
CA SER A 413 -17.63 -5.91 -15.07
C SER A 413 -19.14 -5.71 -15.01
N GLN A 414 -19.57 -4.47 -14.73
CA GLN A 414 -20.98 -4.08 -14.75
C GLN A 414 -21.48 -3.79 -16.17
N LYS A 415 -20.59 -3.41 -17.10
CA LYS A 415 -20.92 -3.20 -18.53
C LYS A 415 -21.34 -4.49 -19.23
N ALA A 416 -20.87 -5.65 -18.76
CA ALA A 416 -21.37 -6.95 -19.20
C ALA A 416 -22.88 -7.18 -18.95
N ARG A 417 -23.62 -6.23 -18.36
CA ARG A 417 -25.10 -6.24 -18.26
C ARG A 417 -25.80 -5.35 -19.28
N VAL A 418 -25.11 -4.34 -19.80
CA VAL A 418 -25.58 -3.43 -20.85
C VAL A 418 -24.73 -3.76 -22.07
N HIS A 419 -25.11 -4.85 -22.75
CA HIS A 419 -24.31 -5.43 -23.82
C HIS A 419 -24.26 -4.49 -25.03
N ASP A 420 -23.25 -3.62 -25.08
CA ASP A 420 -22.78 -3.07 -26.34
C ASP A 420 -22.29 -4.23 -27.24
N SER A 421 -22.39 -4.06 -28.56
CA SER A 421 -22.04 -5.11 -29.54
C SER A 421 -20.65 -5.71 -29.32
N ASP A 422 -19.71 -4.88 -28.87
CA ASP A 422 -18.30 -5.24 -28.71
C ASP A 422 -18.07 -6.13 -27.48
N ASP A 423 -18.87 -5.97 -26.43
CA ASP A 423 -18.77 -6.79 -25.22
C ASP A 423 -19.40 -8.17 -25.44
N LEU A 424 -20.49 -8.25 -26.21
CA LEU A 424 -21.11 -9.54 -26.58
C LEU A 424 -20.17 -10.38 -27.46
N MET A 425 -19.43 -9.73 -28.36
CA MET A 425 -18.45 -10.41 -29.21
C MET A 425 -17.31 -11.03 -28.39
N LYS A 426 -16.77 -10.30 -27.40
CA LYS A 426 -15.75 -10.83 -26.48
C LYS A 426 -16.28 -12.01 -25.65
N ILE A 427 -17.51 -11.89 -25.14
CA ILE A 427 -18.16 -12.98 -24.39
C ILE A 427 -18.29 -14.23 -25.27
N ALA A 428 -18.73 -14.07 -26.53
CA ALA A 428 -18.83 -15.17 -27.48
C ALA A 428 -17.47 -15.83 -27.74
N GLN A 429 -16.43 -15.04 -28.02
CA GLN A 429 -15.08 -15.55 -28.28
C GLN A 429 -14.53 -16.37 -27.11
N PHE A 430 -14.57 -15.85 -25.89
CA PHE A 430 -14.09 -16.59 -24.73
C PHE A 430 -14.95 -17.80 -24.41
N THR A 431 -16.27 -17.73 -24.65
CA THR A 431 -17.16 -18.89 -24.46
C THR A 431 -16.78 -20.04 -25.40
N VAL A 432 -16.49 -19.75 -26.68
CA VAL A 432 -16.00 -20.75 -27.63
C VAL A 432 -14.67 -21.35 -27.16
N GLU A 433 -13.74 -20.52 -26.71
CA GLU A 433 -12.44 -20.97 -26.24
C GLU A 433 -12.55 -21.86 -24.98
N LEU A 434 -13.43 -21.49 -24.04
CA LEU A 434 -13.73 -22.29 -22.86
C LEU A 434 -14.33 -23.64 -23.24
N PHE A 435 -15.33 -23.67 -24.12
CA PHE A 435 -15.95 -24.92 -24.54
C PHE A 435 -14.98 -25.83 -25.30
N ARG A 436 -14.10 -25.29 -26.15
CA ARG A 436 -13.03 -26.07 -26.80
C ARG A 436 -12.01 -26.62 -25.82
N THR A 437 -11.75 -25.90 -24.72
CA THR A 437 -10.80 -26.32 -23.68
C THR A 437 -11.37 -27.45 -22.82
N GLU A 438 -12.63 -27.35 -22.42
CA GLU A 438 -13.27 -28.30 -21.49
C GLU A 438 -13.91 -29.52 -22.20
N TRP A 439 -14.23 -29.39 -23.49
CA TRP A 439 -14.74 -30.48 -24.35
C TRP A 439 -13.87 -30.68 -25.61
N PRO A 440 -12.57 -31.04 -25.47
CA PRO A 440 -11.68 -31.24 -26.62
C PRO A 440 -12.11 -32.41 -27.50
N ASP A 441 -12.80 -33.39 -26.91
CA ASP A 441 -13.27 -34.61 -27.57
C ASP A 441 -14.57 -34.42 -28.35
N CYS A 442 -15.24 -33.27 -28.19
CA CYS A 442 -16.52 -33.00 -28.82
C CYS A 442 -16.35 -32.29 -30.16
N ASP A 443 -16.84 -32.89 -31.24
CA ASP A 443 -16.76 -32.29 -32.58
C ASP A 443 -17.62 -31.00 -32.68
N TYR A 444 -18.73 -30.95 -31.93
CA TYR A 444 -19.54 -29.72 -31.83
C TYR A 444 -18.75 -28.55 -31.23
N ALA A 445 -17.87 -28.78 -30.26
CA ALA A 445 -17.02 -27.72 -29.68
C ALA A 445 -16.00 -27.18 -30.69
N LYS A 446 -15.47 -28.04 -31.57
CA LYS A 446 -14.52 -27.65 -32.62
C LYS A 446 -15.20 -26.81 -33.70
N GLU A 447 -16.43 -27.16 -34.07
CA GLU A 447 -17.22 -26.47 -35.10
C GLU A 447 -17.97 -25.22 -34.60
N LEU A 448 -18.04 -25.02 -33.28
CA LEU A 448 -18.70 -23.85 -32.70
C LEU A 448 -17.96 -22.57 -33.10
N THR A 449 -18.71 -21.60 -33.65
CA THR A 449 -18.22 -20.26 -33.99
C THR A 449 -18.78 -19.22 -33.04
N ASP A 450 -18.04 -18.14 -32.85
CA ASP A 450 -18.44 -16.97 -32.06
C ASP A 450 -19.71 -16.31 -32.64
N GLU A 451 -19.84 -16.26 -33.97
CA GLU A 451 -21.04 -15.75 -34.66
C GLU A 451 -22.33 -16.45 -34.23
N LYS A 452 -22.30 -17.78 -34.02
CA LYS A 452 -23.49 -18.54 -33.56
C LYS A 452 -23.94 -18.10 -32.17
N LEU A 453 -22.99 -17.77 -31.29
CA LEU A 453 -23.28 -17.37 -29.90
C LEU A 453 -23.76 -15.92 -29.75
N LEU A 454 -23.74 -15.12 -30.82
CA LEU A 454 -24.34 -13.79 -30.81
C LEU A 454 -25.88 -13.84 -30.78
N SER A 455 -26.48 -14.89 -31.34
CA SER A 455 -27.92 -15.12 -31.32
C SER A 455 -28.38 -15.75 -30.00
N GLU A 456 -29.65 -15.56 -29.61
CA GLU A 456 -30.21 -16.30 -28.46
C GLU A 456 -30.38 -17.79 -28.79
N GLU A 457 -30.78 -18.10 -30.02
CA GLU A 457 -31.01 -19.46 -30.50
C GLU A 457 -29.74 -20.29 -30.48
N GLY A 458 -28.63 -19.76 -31.02
CA GLY A 458 -27.34 -20.45 -31.01
C GLY A 458 -26.76 -20.62 -29.62
N ARG A 459 -27.02 -19.68 -28.69
CA ARG A 459 -26.69 -19.85 -27.27
C ARG A 459 -27.46 -20.99 -26.62
N ARG A 460 -28.77 -21.09 -26.88
CA ARG A 460 -29.60 -22.19 -26.36
C ARG A 460 -29.17 -23.55 -26.92
N GLU A 461 -28.96 -23.64 -28.24
CA GLU A 461 -28.51 -24.86 -28.90
C GLU A 461 -27.16 -25.34 -28.34
N ALA A 462 -26.18 -24.45 -28.25
CA ALA A 462 -24.88 -24.77 -27.67
C ALA A 462 -25.01 -25.22 -26.21
N PHE A 463 -25.80 -24.51 -25.41
CA PHE A 463 -26.00 -24.84 -24.00
C PHE A 463 -26.62 -26.23 -23.81
N SER A 464 -27.70 -26.54 -24.53
CA SER A 464 -28.35 -27.86 -24.46
C SER A 464 -27.38 -28.99 -24.81
N CYS A 465 -26.57 -28.83 -25.86
CA CYS A 465 -25.57 -29.82 -26.25
C CYS A 465 -24.51 -30.06 -25.16
N PHE A 466 -23.99 -29.00 -24.53
CA PHE A 466 -22.96 -29.14 -23.51
C PHE A 466 -23.48 -29.59 -22.14
N VAL A 467 -24.74 -29.30 -21.80
CA VAL A 467 -25.38 -29.82 -20.59
C VAL A 467 -25.46 -31.34 -20.62
N GLU A 468 -25.88 -31.92 -21.75
CA GLU A 468 -25.96 -33.39 -21.90
C GLU A 468 -24.57 -34.07 -21.79
N LEU A 469 -23.51 -33.35 -22.17
CA LEU A 469 -22.13 -33.82 -22.13
C LEU A 469 -21.38 -33.41 -20.85
N SER A 470 -22.09 -32.89 -19.84
CA SER A 470 -21.47 -32.39 -18.59
C SER A 470 -21.42 -33.45 -17.49
N ASP A 471 -20.41 -34.32 -17.57
CA ASP A 471 -20.17 -35.41 -16.61
C ASP A 471 -19.24 -35.02 -15.46
N THR A 472 -18.28 -34.13 -15.70
CA THR A 472 -17.24 -33.75 -14.73
C THR A 472 -17.47 -32.37 -14.09
N TRP A 473 -16.90 -32.17 -12.89
CA TRP A 473 -16.96 -30.89 -12.18
C TRP A 473 -16.48 -29.68 -13.00
N PRO A 474 -15.33 -29.72 -13.71
CA PRO A 474 -14.87 -28.59 -14.52
C PRO A 474 -15.87 -28.20 -15.62
N ARG A 475 -16.44 -29.20 -16.30
CA ARG A 475 -17.48 -29.01 -17.33
C ARG A 475 -18.75 -28.39 -16.76
N LYS A 476 -19.23 -28.89 -15.62
CA LYS A 476 -20.40 -28.30 -14.92
C LYS A 476 -20.13 -26.85 -14.46
N LYS A 477 -18.91 -26.56 -13.99
CA LYS A 477 -18.52 -25.20 -13.59
C LYS A 477 -18.40 -24.26 -14.79
N ALA A 478 -17.86 -24.73 -15.92
CA ALA A 478 -17.76 -23.95 -17.14
C ALA A 478 -19.11 -23.42 -17.61
N LEU A 479 -20.18 -24.23 -17.51
CA LEU A 479 -21.55 -23.82 -17.82
C LEU A 479 -22.05 -22.69 -16.88
N VAL A 480 -21.71 -22.74 -15.59
CA VAL A 480 -22.04 -21.65 -14.64
C VAL A 480 -21.29 -20.36 -15.00
N ASP A 481 -19.99 -20.45 -15.29
CA ASP A 481 -19.15 -19.29 -15.63
C ASP A 481 -19.67 -18.59 -16.91
N VAL A 482 -20.17 -19.37 -17.88
CA VAL A 482 -20.79 -18.87 -19.12
C VAL A 482 -22.14 -18.20 -18.84
N LEU A 483 -23.04 -18.85 -18.10
CA LEU A 483 -24.35 -18.28 -17.77
C LEU A 483 -24.24 -16.97 -16.98
N ALA A 484 -23.23 -16.83 -16.12
CA ALA A 484 -22.96 -15.60 -15.37
C ALA A 484 -22.63 -14.39 -16.26
N CYS A 485 -22.18 -14.62 -17.50
CA CYS A 485 -21.78 -13.59 -18.46
C CYS A 485 -22.76 -13.42 -19.61
N TRP A 486 -23.58 -14.44 -19.91
CA TRP A 486 -24.52 -14.40 -21.02
C TRP A 486 -25.72 -13.46 -20.75
N PRO A 487 -26.25 -12.81 -21.82
CA PRO A 487 -27.50 -12.08 -21.72
C PRO A 487 -28.65 -12.97 -21.23
N PRO A 488 -29.56 -12.46 -20.39
CA PRO A 488 -30.72 -13.21 -19.95
C PRO A 488 -31.59 -13.64 -21.14
N THR A 489 -31.73 -14.95 -21.32
CA THR A 489 -32.52 -15.56 -22.39
C THR A 489 -33.98 -15.68 -21.93
N ARG A 490 -34.76 -14.61 -22.05
CA ARG A 490 -36.19 -14.58 -21.68
C ARG A 490 -37.04 -14.47 -22.94
N LYS A 491 -37.20 -15.56 -23.67
CA LYS A 491 -38.26 -15.63 -24.69
C LYS A 491 -39.60 -15.81 -23.99
N SER A 492 -40.64 -15.15 -24.50
CA SER A 492 -41.98 -15.10 -23.92
C SER A 492 -42.65 -16.46 -23.70
N ASP A 493 -42.19 -17.52 -24.39
CA ASP A 493 -42.79 -18.86 -24.33
C ASP A 493 -41.84 -19.95 -23.76
N SER A 494 -40.57 -19.63 -23.48
CA SER A 494 -39.57 -20.61 -23.02
C SER A 494 -38.79 -20.13 -21.81
N LYS A 495 -38.53 -21.04 -20.87
CA LYS A 495 -37.78 -20.79 -19.63
C LYS A 495 -36.38 -20.26 -19.91
N SER A 496 -35.77 -19.62 -18.92
CA SER A 496 -34.38 -19.17 -18.99
C SER A 496 -33.42 -20.35 -18.92
N LEU A 497 -32.27 -20.21 -19.57
CA LEU A 497 -31.18 -21.20 -19.48
C LEU A 497 -30.68 -21.40 -18.03
N HIS A 498 -30.83 -20.37 -17.19
CA HIS A 498 -30.53 -20.45 -15.76
C HIS A 498 -31.48 -21.41 -15.04
N ALA A 499 -32.78 -21.35 -15.32
CA ALA A 499 -33.78 -22.25 -14.75
C ALA A 499 -33.62 -23.68 -15.27
N GLU A 500 -33.33 -23.86 -16.56
CA GLU A 500 -33.07 -25.17 -17.15
C GLU A 500 -31.86 -25.86 -16.52
N TYR A 501 -30.76 -25.12 -16.33
CA TYR A 501 -29.56 -25.68 -15.70
C TYR A 501 -29.77 -26.00 -14.21
N LEU A 502 -30.46 -25.14 -13.47
CA LEU A 502 -30.83 -25.44 -12.08
C LEU A 502 -31.69 -26.69 -11.97
N SER A 503 -32.64 -26.88 -12.88
CA SER A 503 -33.44 -28.12 -12.93
C SER A 503 -32.56 -29.33 -13.20
N CYS A 504 -31.59 -29.25 -14.11
CA CYS A 504 -30.62 -30.32 -14.35
C CYS A 504 -29.81 -30.66 -13.07
N LEU A 505 -29.34 -29.65 -12.34
CA LEU A 505 -28.60 -29.83 -11.09
C LEU A 505 -29.47 -30.42 -9.96
N LEU A 506 -30.75 -30.05 -9.90
CA LEU A 506 -31.69 -30.59 -8.91
C LEU A 506 -32.16 -32.01 -9.26
N ASN A 507 -32.20 -32.37 -10.54
CA ASN A 507 -32.61 -33.70 -11.00
C ASN A 507 -31.47 -34.72 -11.05
N CYS A 508 -30.22 -34.28 -10.87
CA CYS A 508 -29.05 -35.15 -10.81
C CYS A 508 -28.78 -35.55 -9.34
N PRO A 509 -29.08 -36.80 -8.93
CA PRO A 509 -28.89 -37.23 -7.55
C PRO A 509 -27.43 -37.38 -7.15
N THR A 510 -26.54 -37.52 -8.13
CA THR A 510 -25.09 -37.69 -7.94
C THR A 510 -24.47 -36.33 -7.54
N ASP A 511 -23.67 -36.35 -6.47
CA ASP A 511 -22.85 -35.23 -5.99
C ASP A 511 -23.60 -33.97 -5.51
N GLN A 512 -24.61 -34.15 -4.63
CA GLN A 512 -25.41 -33.07 -4.04
C GLN A 512 -24.59 -31.92 -3.43
N LYS A 513 -23.44 -32.21 -2.81
CA LYS A 513 -22.55 -31.19 -2.22
C LYS A 513 -21.88 -30.33 -3.29
N GLU A 514 -21.47 -30.93 -4.40
CA GLU A 514 -20.91 -30.23 -5.55
C GLU A 514 -21.99 -29.37 -6.22
N ASN A 515 -23.17 -29.94 -6.47
CA ASN A 515 -24.30 -29.23 -7.06
C ASN A 515 -24.69 -28.00 -6.23
N LEU A 516 -24.65 -28.09 -4.89
CA LEU A 516 -24.88 -26.95 -4.01
C LEU A 516 -23.90 -25.79 -4.25
N VAL A 517 -22.61 -26.09 -4.44
CA VAL A 517 -21.60 -25.06 -4.72
C VAL A 517 -21.90 -24.37 -6.05
N LEU A 518 -22.30 -25.12 -7.09
CA LEU A 518 -22.68 -24.55 -8.39
C LEU A 518 -23.94 -23.67 -8.29
N ILE A 519 -24.95 -24.11 -7.53
CA ILE A 519 -26.18 -23.35 -7.28
C ILE A 519 -25.84 -22.03 -6.57
N LYS A 520 -25.02 -22.08 -5.51
CA LYS A 520 -24.56 -20.89 -4.78
C LYS A 520 -23.78 -19.93 -5.70
N LEU A 521 -22.98 -20.44 -6.63
CA LEU A 521 -22.24 -19.63 -7.60
C LEU A 521 -23.17 -18.94 -8.61
N LEU A 522 -24.13 -19.69 -9.17
CA LEU A 522 -25.07 -19.19 -10.18
C LEU A 522 -26.04 -18.15 -9.59
N LEU A 523 -26.51 -18.36 -8.35
CA LEU A 523 -27.51 -17.50 -7.70
C LEU A 523 -26.91 -16.35 -6.88
N ARG A 524 -25.61 -16.08 -6.97
CA ARG A 524 -25.01 -14.88 -6.34
C ARG A 524 -25.68 -13.56 -6.74
N ARG A 525 -26.26 -13.53 -7.94
CA ARG A 525 -27.01 -12.39 -8.50
C ARG A 525 -28.26 -12.96 -9.17
N PRO A 526 -29.41 -13.08 -8.47
CA PRO A 526 -30.57 -13.80 -8.99
C PRO A 526 -31.16 -13.10 -10.22
N VAL A 527 -31.37 -13.87 -11.29
CA VAL A 527 -31.99 -13.43 -12.56
C VAL A 527 -33.30 -14.17 -12.85
N LEU A 528 -33.68 -15.12 -11.98
CA LEU A 528 -34.87 -15.95 -12.15
C LEU A 528 -36.16 -15.14 -11.96
N ALA A 529 -37.18 -15.43 -12.76
CA ALA A 529 -38.53 -14.95 -12.56
C ALA A 529 -39.27 -15.80 -11.51
N GLU A 530 -40.29 -15.24 -10.85
CA GLU A 530 -41.05 -15.94 -9.81
C GLU A 530 -41.71 -17.25 -10.31
N GLU A 531 -42.18 -17.26 -11.56
CA GLU A 531 -42.78 -18.43 -12.21
C GLU A 531 -41.77 -19.57 -12.39
N GLU A 532 -40.51 -19.25 -12.67
CA GLU A 532 -39.43 -20.23 -12.83
C GLU A 532 -39.03 -20.83 -11.49
N VAL A 533 -38.98 -20.00 -10.45
CA VAL A 533 -38.65 -20.42 -9.08
C VAL A 533 -39.73 -21.39 -8.56
N LYS A 534 -41.01 -21.08 -8.81
CA LYS A 534 -42.11 -21.97 -8.44
C LYS A 534 -42.05 -23.29 -9.20
N TRP A 535 -41.78 -23.24 -10.51
CA TRP A 535 -41.62 -24.46 -11.30
C TRP A 535 -40.45 -25.33 -10.81
N LEU A 536 -39.33 -24.72 -10.41
CA LEU A 536 -38.20 -25.45 -9.83
C LEU A 536 -38.59 -26.11 -8.51
N ALA A 537 -39.38 -25.45 -7.67
CA ALA A 537 -39.88 -26.03 -6.42
C ALA A 537 -40.85 -27.20 -6.65
N ASP A 538 -41.69 -27.14 -7.68
CA ASP A 538 -42.67 -28.19 -7.96
C ASP A 538 -42.04 -29.46 -8.57
N ASN A 539 -40.85 -29.37 -9.18
CA ASN A 539 -40.19 -30.46 -9.92
C ASN A 539 -38.94 -31.02 -9.21
N VAL A 540 -38.89 -30.97 -7.88
CA VAL A 540 -37.73 -31.41 -7.09
C VAL A 540 -37.74 -32.91 -6.84
N VAL A 541 -36.61 -33.57 -7.07
CA VAL A 541 -36.39 -34.95 -6.62
C VAL A 541 -36.18 -34.96 -5.11
N ALA A 542 -36.77 -35.96 -4.43
CA ALA A 542 -36.79 -36.05 -2.97
C ALA A 542 -35.39 -36.09 -2.30
N GLU A 543 -34.33 -36.38 -3.05
CA GLU A 543 -32.92 -36.38 -2.59
C GLU A 543 -32.26 -34.99 -2.68
N SER A 544 -32.78 -34.07 -3.51
CA SER A 544 -32.20 -32.75 -3.78
C SER A 544 -32.92 -31.61 -3.04
N VAL A 545 -33.74 -31.94 -2.03
CA VAL A 545 -34.63 -30.99 -1.34
C VAL A 545 -33.85 -29.88 -0.64
N LEU A 546 -32.71 -30.19 -0.02
CA LEU A 546 -31.85 -29.16 0.60
C LEU A 546 -31.33 -28.16 -0.44
N ASN A 547 -30.96 -28.64 -1.62
CA ASN A 547 -30.50 -27.78 -2.72
C ASN A 547 -31.62 -26.91 -3.27
N ALA A 548 -32.85 -27.43 -3.35
CA ALA A 548 -34.03 -26.64 -3.72
C ALA A 548 -34.37 -25.56 -2.68
N ILE A 549 -34.22 -25.85 -1.39
CA ILE A 549 -34.38 -24.85 -0.32
C ILE A 549 -33.34 -23.73 -0.50
N TRP A 550 -32.08 -24.06 -0.80
CA TRP A 550 -31.05 -23.06 -1.11
C TRP A 550 -31.42 -22.21 -2.34
N VAL A 551 -31.95 -22.81 -3.41
CA VAL A 551 -32.42 -22.05 -4.58
C VAL A 551 -33.49 -21.02 -4.17
N LEU A 552 -34.48 -21.45 -3.38
CA LEU A 552 -35.56 -20.58 -2.92
C LEU A 552 -35.06 -19.45 -2.03
N LEU A 553 -34.15 -19.73 -1.09
CA LEU A 553 -33.55 -18.72 -0.21
C LEU A 553 -32.73 -17.69 -1.00
N LEU A 554 -31.87 -18.16 -1.90
CA LEU A 554 -30.99 -17.29 -2.68
C LEU A 554 -31.74 -16.47 -3.75
N SER A 555 -32.89 -16.96 -4.22
CA SER A 555 -33.74 -16.26 -5.20
C SER A 555 -34.45 -15.01 -4.65
N LYS A 556 -34.58 -14.87 -3.33
CA LYS A 556 -35.20 -13.72 -2.63
C LYS A 556 -36.61 -13.35 -3.11
N CYS A 557 -37.41 -14.30 -3.59
CA CYS A 557 -38.80 -14.05 -4.01
C CYS A 557 -39.74 -13.90 -2.80
N GLU A 558 -40.78 -13.06 -2.88
CA GLU A 558 -41.68 -12.78 -1.74
C GLU A 558 -42.46 -14.02 -1.27
N HIS A 559 -42.82 -14.92 -2.19
CA HIS A 559 -43.58 -16.15 -1.91
C HIS A 559 -42.73 -17.35 -1.48
N SER A 560 -41.40 -17.26 -1.57
CA SER A 560 -40.44 -18.33 -1.26
C SER A 560 -40.67 -18.98 0.11
N LYS A 561 -41.14 -18.22 1.11
CA LYS A 561 -41.36 -18.70 2.48
C LYS A 561 -42.42 -19.79 2.58
N ASN A 562 -43.48 -19.71 1.78
CA ASN A 562 -44.55 -20.70 1.82
C ASN A 562 -44.17 -21.94 1.00
N ASP A 563 -43.45 -21.75 -0.11
CA ASP A 563 -42.96 -22.84 -0.95
C ASP A 563 -41.88 -23.67 -0.22
N ILE A 564 -40.99 -23.02 0.54
CA ILE A 564 -40.04 -23.71 1.44
C ILE A 564 -40.80 -24.56 2.46
N LEU A 565 -41.84 -24.01 3.09
CA LEU A 565 -42.62 -24.77 4.07
C LEU A 565 -43.30 -25.98 3.42
N ASN A 566 -43.89 -25.82 2.23
CA ASN A 566 -44.52 -26.90 1.48
C ASN A 566 -43.51 -28.01 1.12
N LEU A 567 -42.33 -27.66 0.62
CA LEU A 567 -41.27 -28.62 0.32
C LEU A 567 -40.80 -29.39 1.55
N VAL A 568 -40.61 -28.68 2.67
CA VAL A 568 -40.20 -29.29 3.95
C VAL A 568 -41.29 -30.25 4.46
N LEU A 569 -42.56 -29.90 4.29
CA LEU A 569 -43.68 -30.75 4.69
C LEU A 569 -43.88 -31.96 3.78
N GLN A 570 -43.60 -31.83 2.48
CA GLN A 570 -43.73 -32.89 1.48
C GLN A 570 -42.62 -33.94 1.58
N HIS A 571 -41.40 -33.54 1.94
CA HIS A 571 -40.22 -34.42 1.98
C HIS A 571 -39.63 -34.66 3.38
N LYS A 572 -40.48 -34.69 4.42
CA LYS A 572 -40.08 -34.84 5.84
C LYS A 572 -39.13 -36.01 6.10
N GLU A 573 -39.40 -37.16 5.49
CA GLU A 573 -38.64 -38.41 5.74
C GLU A 573 -37.21 -38.38 5.20
N ASN A 574 -36.94 -37.60 4.15
CA ASN A 574 -35.61 -37.46 3.57
C ASN A 574 -34.80 -36.38 4.27
N LEU A 575 -35.44 -35.28 4.68
CA LEU A 575 -34.78 -34.24 5.46
C LEU A 575 -34.26 -34.74 6.81
N GLN A 576 -34.92 -35.72 7.43
CA GLN A 576 -34.43 -36.34 8.67
C GLN A 576 -33.19 -37.23 8.47
N LYS A 577 -32.93 -37.70 7.24
CA LYS A 577 -31.80 -38.57 6.90
C LYS A 577 -30.58 -37.80 6.41
N GLN A 578 -30.75 -36.55 6.01
CA GLN A 578 -29.68 -35.70 5.47
C GLN A 578 -29.05 -34.84 6.57
N GLU A 579 -27.73 -34.68 6.51
CA GLU A 579 -27.01 -33.75 7.39
C GLU A 579 -27.33 -32.30 6.98
N ILE A 580 -27.85 -31.52 7.92
CA ILE A 580 -28.17 -30.11 7.71
C ILE A 580 -26.98 -29.26 8.13
N ASP A 581 -26.48 -28.45 7.20
CA ASP A 581 -25.39 -27.51 7.44
C ASP A 581 -25.84 -26.32 8.31
N GLU A 582 -24.97 -25.86 9.21
CA GLU A 582 -25.16 -24.65 10.04
C GLU A 582 -25.37 -23.42 9.16
N GLU A 583 -24.73 -23.37 7.99
CA GLU A 583 -24.85 -22.24 7.05
C GLU A 583 -26.27 -22.12 6.48
N LEU A 584 -26.96 -23.24 6.27
CA LEU A 584 -28.37 -23.26 5.83
C LEU A 584 -29.29 -22.77 6.94
N ILE A 585 -29.03 -23.17 8.19
CA ILE A 585 -29.80 -22.73 9.35
C ILE A 585 -29.71 -21.21 9.51
N LYS A 586 -28.51 -20.66 9.37
CA LYS A 586 -28.30 -19.21 9.40
C LYS A 586 -29.11 -18.50 8.31
N GLU A 587 -29.03 -18.95 7.06
CA GLU A 587 -29.76 -18.31 5.95
C GLU A 587 -31.29 -18.42 6.12
N LEU A 588 -31.80 -19.51 6.71
CA LEU A 588 -33.22 -19.64 7.07
C LEU A 588 -33.65 -18.61 8.13
N LEU A 589 -32.78 -18.35 9.12
CA LEU A 589 -33.00 -17.34 10.16
C LEU A 589 -32.96 -15.92 9.57
N ASP A 590 -31.98 -15.63 8.72
CA ASP A 590 -31.86 -14.35 7.98
C ASP A 590 -33.13 -14.05 7.15
N ASN A 591 -33.78 -15.08 6.60
CA ASN A 591 -35.03 -14.97 5.84
C ASN A 591 -36.31 -14.96 6.72
N ASN A 592 -36.18 -14.87 8.05
CA ASN A 592 -37.28 -14.85 9.02
C ASN A 592 -38.19 -16.10 8.96
N MET A 593 -37.61 -17.28 8.74
CA MET A 593 -38.37 -18.55 8.70
C MET A 593 -38.61 -19.19 10.07
N PHE A 594 -37.99 -18.67 11.13
CA PHE A 594 -37.98 -19.28 12.47
C PHE A 594 -39.36 -19.73 12.97
N VAL A 595 -40.35 -18.82 13.02
CA VAL A 595 -41.71 -19.12 13.51
C VAL A 595 -42.45 -20.10 12.59
N LYS A 596 -42.24 -20.02 11.27
CA LYS A 596 -42.91 -20.91 10.31
C LYS A 596 -42.37 -22.34 10.35
N LEU A 597 -41.14 -22.53 10.81
CA LEU A 597 -40.48 -23.82 10.88
C LEU A 597 -40.78 -24.59 12.18
N VAL A 598 -41.51 -24.01 13.14
CA VAL A 598 -41.80 -24.65 14.45
C VAL A 598 -42.47 -26.01 14.30
N ALA A 599 -43.41 -26.15 13.36
CA ALA A 599 -44.10 -27.42 13.08
C ALA A 599 -43.31 -28.35 12.14
N SER A 600 -42.08 -28.01 11.79
CA SER A 600 -41.25 -28.71 10.81
C SER A 600 -40.15 -29.55 11.48
N PRO A 601 -39.65 -30.61 10.80
CA PRO A 601 -38.54 -31.41 11.33
C PRO A 601 -37.23 -30.61 11.48
N LEU A 602 -37.12 -29.43 10.86
CA LEU A 602 -35.93 -28.57 10.94
C LEU A 602 -35.85 -27.81 12.27
N TYR A 603 -36.96 -27.69 13.02
CA TYR A 603 -37.02 -26.90 14.26
C TYR A 603 -35.97 -27.33 15.28
N THR A 604 -35.80 -28.63 15.50
CA THR A 604 -34.82 -29.17 16.44
C THR A 604 -33.38 -28.78 16.07
N CYS A 605 -33.05 -28.77 14.77
CA CYS A 605 -31.73 -28.38 14.30
C CYS A 605 -31.48 -26.87 14.51
N VAL A 606 -32.49 -26.04 14.23
CA VAL A 606 -32.44 -24.59 14.44
C VAL A 606 -32.25 -24.24 15.93
N ILE A 607 -32.96 -24.92 16.83
CA ILE A 607 -32.83 -24.71 18.27
C ILE A 607 -31.43 -25.11 18.76
N ASN A 608 -30.93 -26.28 18.35
CA ASN A 608 -29.58 -26.72 18.71
C ASN A 608 -28.50 -25.75 18.23
N TYR A 609 -28.65 -25.19 17.02
CA TYR A 609 -27.74 -24.17 16.48
C TYR A 609 -27.72 -22.90 17.35
N ILE A 610 -28.89 -22.35 17.71
CA ILE A 610 -28.98 -21.14 18.56
C ILE A 610 -28.33 -21.38 19.92
N ILE A 611 -28.62 -22.52 20.58
CA ILE A 611 -28.04 -22.85 21.90
C ILE A 611 -26.52 -23.02 21.80
N THR A 612 -26.03 -23.70 20.76
CA THR A 612 -24.59 -23.97 20.60
C THR A 612 -23.82 -22.68 20.31
N LYS A 613 -24.35 -21.79 19.45
CA LYS A 613 -23.71 -20.51 19.12
C LYS A 613 -23.70 -19.52 20.29
N GLU A 614 -24.72 -19.55 21.16
CA GLU A 614 -24.73 -18.74 22.39
C GLU A 614 -23.71 -19.26 23.41
N ALA A 615 -23.52 -20.57 23.53
CA ALA A 615 -22.57 -21.17 24.46
C ALA A 615 -21.10 -20.96 24.08
N VAL A 616 -20.79 -20.83 22.79
CA VAL A 616 -19.41 -20.77 22.27
C VAL A 616 -18.79 -19.37 22.37
N GLY A 617 -19.58 -18.31 22.55
CA GLY A 617 -19.05 -16.97 22.86
C GLY A 617 -17.99 -16.47 21.88
N GLU A 618 -18.23 -16.56 20.57
CA GLU A 618 -17.31 -16.02 19.56
C GLU A 618 -17.30 -14.48 19.62
N GLU A 619 -16.28 -13.93 20.28
CA GLU A 619 -15.92 -12.52 20.31
C GLU A 619 -15.56 -12.01 18.89
N ALA A 620 -16.52 -11.38 18.17
CA ALA A 620 -16.23 -10.29 17.21
C ALA A 620 -17.46 -9.71 16.48
N VAL A 621 -18.61 -10.39 16.44
CA VAL A 621 -19.84 -9.85 15.83
C VAL A 621 -20.99 -10.16 16.76
N ALA A 622 -21.81 -9.16 17.10
CA ALA A 622 -22.99 -9.38 17.94
C ALA A 622 -23.81 -10.54 17.35
N ASN A 623 -23.89 -11.67 18.04
CA ASN A 623 -24.74 -12.78 17.62
C ASN A 623 -26.19 -12.27 17.60
N GLU A 624 -26.74 -12.08 16.40
CA GLU A 624 -28.09 -11.54 16.22
C GLU A 624 -29.19 -12.50 16.73
N TYR A 625 -28.86 -13.79 16.85
CA TYR A 625 -29.79 -14.85 17.25
C TYR A 625 -29.42 -15.41 18.62
N THR A 626 -30.15 -14.98 19.65
CA THR A 626 -30.02 -15.47 21.04
C THR A 626 -31.23 -16.30 21.46
N VAL A 627 -31.08 -17.10 22.51
CA VAL A 627 -32.18 -17.82 23.16
C VAL A 627 -33.25 -16.84 23.65
N GLU A 628 -32.87 -15.65 24.14
CA GLU A 628 -33.82 -14.59 24.52
C GLU A 628 -34.63 -14.08 23.33
N TRP A 629 -33.97 -13.82 22.19
CA TRP A 629 -34.64 -13.42 20.94
C TRP A 629 -35.62 -14.51 20.47
N ALA A 630 -35.16 -15.76 20.39
CA ALA A 630 -35.96 -16.90 19.94
C ALA A 630 -37.18 -17.14 20.84
N THR A 631 -37.01 -17.06 22.16
CA THR A 631 -38.13 -17.17 23.12
C THR A 631 -39.15 -16.05 22.91
N THR A 632 -38.68 -14.81 22.69
CA THR A 632 -39.54 -13.65 22.47
C THR A 632 -40.36 -13.79 21.18
N GLU A 633 -39.75 -14.27 20.10
CA GLU A 633 -40.45 -14.51 18.82
C GLU A 633 -41.48 -15.64 18.92
N LEU A 634 -41.19 -16.73 19.66
CA LEU A 634 -42.16 -17.81 19.91
C LEU A 634 -43.35 -17.32 20.76
N LEU A 635 -43.10 -16.51 21.78
CA LEU A 635 -44.15 -15.93 22.62
C LEU A 635 -45.07 -15.00 21.83
N LYS A 636 -44.51 -14.15 20.96
CA LYS A 636 -45.30 -13.28 20.05
C LYS A 636 -46.19 -14.09 19.10
N ALA A 637 -45.74 -15.28 18.70
CA ALA A 637 -46.47 -16.18 17.82
C ALA A 637 -47.41 -17.17 18.55
N ASN A 638 -47.58 -17.04 19.88
CA ASN A 638 -48.38 -17.91 20.75
C ASN A 638 -47.89 -19.37 20.89
N PHE A 639 -46.61 -19.65 20.59
CA PHE A 639 -45.99 -20.96 20.81
C PHE A 639 -45.39 -21.07 22.23
N PHE A 640 -46.25 -21.04 23.24
CA PHE A 640 -45.84 -21.02 24.66
C PHE A 640 -45.12 -22.29 25.11
N ALA A 641 -45.53 -23.45 24.60
CA ALA A 641 -44.96 -24.73 25.00
C ALA A 641 -43.53 -24.89 24.45
N GLU A 642 -43.31 -24.47 23.21
CA GLU A 642 -42.03 -24.50 22.52
C GLU A 642 -41.06 -23.46 23.09
N ALA A 643 -41.55 -22.28 23.46
CA ALA A 643 -40.77 -21.27 24.17
C ALA A 643 -40.27 -21.78 25.54
N GLY A 644 -41.15 -22.44 26.30
CA GLY A 644 -40.78 -23.08 27.57
C GLY A 644 -39.79 -24.23 27.38
N HIS A 645 -39.97 -25.03 26.32
CA HIS A 645 -39.06 -26.12 25.99
C HIS A 645 -37.65 -25.62 25.65
N LEU A 646 -37.54 -24.53 24.89
CA LEU A 646 -36.28 -23.89 24.54
C LEU A 646 -35.52 -23.40 25.78
N GLN A 647 -36.20 -22.71 26.71
CA GLN A 647 -35.59 -22.24 27.96
C GLN A 647 -35.11 -23.40 28.84
N LEU A 648 -35.91 -24.47 28.98
CA LEU A 648 -35.49 -25.64 29.74
C LEU A 648 -34.28 -26.34 29.09
N MET A 649 -34.20 -26.30 27.75
CA MET A 649 -33.07 -26.84 27.01
C MET A 649 -31.80 -26.00 27.21
N SER A 650 -31.89 -24.66 27.15
CA SER A 650 -30.74 -23.77 27.37
C SER A 650 -30.24 -23.81 28.82
N MET A 651 -31.12 -24.02 29.79
CA MET A 651 -30.76 -24.23 31.20
C MET A 651 -30.11 -25.60 31.47
N GLY A 652 -29.97 -26.46 30.46
CA GLY A 652 -29.32 -27.77 30.61
C GLY A 652 -30.15 -28.82 31.36
N VAL A 653 -31.47 -28.61 31.48
CA VAL A 653 -32.36 -29.58 32.17
C VAL A 653 -32.33 -30.91 31.40
N PRO A 654 -32.18 -32.08 32.06
CA PRO A 654 -32.20 -33.38 31.37
C PRO A 654 -33.50 -33.60 30.61
N ALA A 655 -33.45 -34.27 29.44
CA ALA A 655 -34.62 -34.47 28.57
C ALA A 655 -35.84 -35.05 29.29
N ALA A 656 -35.62 -35.98 30.23
CA ALA A 656 -36.65 -36.60 31.06
C ALA A 656 -37.42 -35.61 31.97
N LEU A 657 -36.87 -34.42 32.22
CA LEU A 657 -37.45 -33.39 33.09
C LEU A 657 -37.96 -32.16 32.32
N ARG A 658 -37.86 -32.15 30.98
CA ARG A 658 -38.21 -30.99 30.13
C ARG A 658 -39.71 -30.85 29.83
N GLY A 659 -40.54 -31.79 30.28
CA GLY A 659 -41.98 -31.74 30.08
C GLY A 659 -42.72 -32.36 31.26
N PHE A 660 -43.83 -31.76 31.67
CA PHE A 660 -44.59 -32.17 32.85
C PHE A 660 -44.87 -33.67 32.90
N SER A 661 -45.35 -34.26 31.79
CA SER A 661 -45.65 -35.69 31.69
C SER A 661 -44.41 -36.58 31.78
N GLN A 662 -43.28 -36.14 31.22
CA GLN A 662 -42.02 -36.87 31.28
C GLN A 662 -41.39 -36.78 32.68
N SER A 663 -41.46 -35.61 33.32
CA SER A 663 -40.97 -35.39 34.68
C SER A 663 -41.76 -36.23 35.69
N VAL A 664 -43.08 -36.29 35.54
CA VAL A 664 -43.95 -37.16 36.37
C VAL A 664 -43.64 -38.63 36.13
N GLY A 665 -43.37 -39.04 34.89
CA GLY A 665 -42.96 -40.41 34.55
C GLY A 665 -41.60 -40.78 35.13
N TYR A 666 -40.62 -39.88 35.05
CA TYR A 666 -39.30 -40.05 35.67
C TYR A 666 -39.41 -40.18 37.20
N CYS A 667 -40.16 -39.29 37.85
CA CYS A 667 -40.39 -39.37 39.30
C CYS A 667 -41.13 -40.65 39.70
N LYS A 668 -42.13 -41.10 38.93
CA LYS A 668 -42.78 -42.40 39.17
C LYS A 668 -41.79 -43.56 39.07
N ASN A 669 -40.98 -43.60 38.02
CA ASN A 669 -39.98 -44.66 37.81
C ASN A 669 -38.88 -44.65 38.89
N MET A 670 -38.52 -43.47 39.41
CA MET A 670 -37.56 -43.33 40.50
C MET A 670 -38.13 -43.78 41.86
N LEU A 671 -39.45 -43.65 42.06
CA LEU A 671 -40.15 -44.05 43.28
C LEU A 671 -40.64 -45.50 43.26
N SER A 672 -40.62 -46.16 42.09
CA SER A 672 -40.99 -47.58 41.92
C SER A 672 -39.79 -48.54 41.85
N ASN A 673 -38.56 -48.01 41.89
CA ASN A 673 -37.35 -48.73 42.28
C ASN A 673 -37.06 -48.44 43.76
#